data_AF-A0A969RWM3-F1
#
_entry.id   AF-A0A969RWM3-F1
#
_cell.length_a   1.000
_cell.length_b   1.000
_cell.length_c   1.000
_cell.angle_alpha   90.00
_cell.angle_beta   90.00
_cell.angle_gamma   90.00
#
_symmetry.space_group_name_H-M   'P 1'
#
loop_
_entity.id
_entity.type
_entity.pdbx_description
1 polymer ?
#
loop_
_entity_poly.entity_id
_entity_poly.type
_entity_poly.pdbx_seq_one_letter_code
_entity_poly.pdbx_strand_id
1 'polypeptide(L)'
;MAPTPIRFAQFNASLNRNADGQLINDLSSPAIPDSRGFGVNANQDLRVQQAQNVAEIIQRSNPDVLLVNEFDFFSTDPEKAVELFNKNFLNVSQNGATPVDYPYFYIAPSNTGLPTGFDLNNNGAVVTAISNGIGAAGYGDDAFGFGNFPGQFGMVVLSKYPIDTANVRTFQNFLWKDMPGNLLTHDPTVDNPVTPVNENLDGFYSPQEQAILRLSSKSHWDVPILIGNEVVHALVSHPTPPVFDGTEDRNGKRNHDEIRFWSDYVSPGEGGYIYDDKGGRGGIDPGSSFVIMGDQNADPFDGDSYDRAVLQLLTNPNLNTNSIPTSPGGRQQAELQGGINANHVGNPSFDTADFSDTTPGNLRADYVLPSRDLPILNSQVFWPSNTDLSFESVGAFNPTLPGGYPSSDHRAVFVDIQVGSTEPARTIASTGFEGQEIFPTGLIPGGAAGSVDGTPVPLGGLSGVTYDAVNTRYYAISDDRSQFAPARFYTFTADVGRNNPAVNFTHVTTLKNASGNPFEALTIDPEGIALTNRGTIFISSEGEANPGAGRVGSPFVNEFDLATGNLVRSLPVSSKFTPVFQDLNGDGVIANSEQVSGIRNNLAFESLTITPDQRFLYTATENALFQDGPAASATTGSRNRIVQYNLVSGQPEKEYLYITDSVAIPPAAGAFNTNGLVDLLAIDNRGTFLSLERSFTAGTPGTGNTIKLYEVSFQGATDISFFDSLSTLTSTQLNDIQPVQKRLLINLNSLNLSTGLDNVEGLTFGPKLADGRQSILLVSDNNFNGTQFTQILTLGADITNSLPNGVASGDTTQTSTVLWARSTFEGLVNFEYSTSPTFSTIAGTKTARVTDPTQPVKVDITGLQSGTNYYYRVTDAAGATLTGQFETSTPLGTQAGLRFGVSGDWRGELAPYPRSPMLTSATSLSLLNMVIRSTPTTLLRQSSIPMAHPSSKSKP
;
A
#
# COMPACT_ATOMS: atom_id res chain seq x y z
N MET A 1 14.45 15.04 14.86
CA MET A 1 15.03 14.81 13.53
C MET A 1 14.12 13.81 12.84
N ALA A 2 13.68 14.09 11.61
CA ALA A 2 12.96 13.07 10.85
C ALA A 2 13.90 11.88 10.64
N PRO A 3 13.43 10.63 10.78
CA PRO A 3 14.27 9.46 10.54
C PRO A 3 14.79 9.48 9.10
N THR A 4 16.08 9.17 8.94
CA THR A 4 16.71 9.07 7.62
C THR A 4 16.12 7.86 6.88
N PRO A 5 15.62 8.01 5.64
CA PRO A 5 15.14 6.89 4.84
C PRO A 5 16.28 5.88 4.63
N ILE A 6 15.95 4.58 4.62
CA ILE A 6 16.86 3.50 4.28
C ILE A 6 16.46 2.96 2.92
N ARG A 7 17.40 2.93 1.97
CA ARG A 7 17.15 2.43 0.61
C ARG A 7 17.47 0.95 0.49
N PHE A 8 16.45 0.15 0.22
CA PHE A 8 16.59 -1.23 -0.22
C PHE A 8 16.46 -1.30 -1.74
N ALA A 9 17.32 -2.07 -2.39
CA ALA A 9 17.33 -2.21 -3.84
C ALA A 9 17.63 -3.63 -4.29
N GLN A 10 17.14 -3.96 -5.47
CA GLN A 10 17.53 -5.13 -6.23
C GLN A 10 18.02 -4.70 -7.61
N PHE A 11 19.00 -5.43 -8.15
CA PHE A 11 19.43 -5.29 -9.52
C PHE A 11 19.91 -6.65 -10.06
N ASN A 12 19.18 -7.23 -11.01
CA ASN A 12 19.75 -8.26 -11.86
C ASN A 12 20.74 -7.60 -12.83
N ALA A 13 22.03 -7.75 -12.53
CA ALA A 13 23.09 -6.98 -13.17
C ALA A 13 23.77 -7.72 -14.32
N SER A 14 23.35 -8.96 -14.61
CA SER A 14 23.96 -9.86 -15.61
C SER A 14 25.50 -9.88 -15.53
N LEU A 15 26.01 -9.88 -14.30
CA LEU A 15 27.44 -10.05 -14.00
C LEU A 15 27.84 -11.52 -14.00
N ASN A 16 27.06 -12.38 -14.65
CA ASN A 16 27.38 -13.78 -14.90
C ASN A 16 28.27 -13.90 -16.14
N ARG A 17 29.02 -14.99 -16.22
CA ARG A 17 29.98 -15.24 -17.31
C ARG A 17 29.81 -16.64 -17.88
N ASN A 18 30.47 -16.90 -19.00
CA ASN A 18 30.36 -18.17 -19.72
C ASN A 18 31.33 -19.23 -19.20
N ALA A 19 32.22 -18.87 -18.27
CA ALA A 19 33.20 -19.77 -17.69
C ALA A 19 33.48 -19.42 -16.23
N ASP A 20 33.74 -20.46 -15.44
CA ASP A 20 34.09 -20.35 -14.03
C ASP A 20 35.32 -19.45 -13.81
N GLY A 21 35.26 -18.56 -12.81
CA GLY A 21 36.29 -17.57 -12.49
C GLY A 21 36.47 -16.43 -13.51
N GLN A 22 35.73 -16.40 -14.62
CA GLN A 22 35.85 -15.33 -15.62
C GLN A 22 35.41 -13.96 -15.06
N LEU A 23 34.42 -13.92 -14.16
CA LEU A 23 34.00 -12.67 -13.52
C LEU A 23 35.15 -12.05 -12.72
N ILE A 24 35.89 -12.86 -11.95
CA ILE A 24 37.07 -12.42 -11.21
C ILE A 24 38.13 -11.83 -12.17
N ASN A 25 38.36 -12.46 -13.31
CA ASN A 25 39.30 -11.96 -14.32
C ASN A 25 38.89 -10.59 -14.84
N ASP A 26 37.61 -10.40 -15.20
CA ASP A 26 37.10 -9.11 -15.66
C ASP A 26 37.19 -8.04 -14.56
N LEU A 27 36.79 -8.37 -13.33
CA LEU A 27 36.81 -7.44 -12.19
C LEU A 27 38.23 -7.09 -11.70
N SER A 28 39.23 -7.93 -12.01
CA SER A 28 40.63 -7.68 -11.64
C SER A 28 41.31 -6.62 -12.51
N SER A 29 40.79 -6.39 -13.72
CA SER A 29 41.40 -5.54 -14.75
C SER A 29 40.42 -4.44 -15.19
N PRO A 30 40.18 -3.43 -14.33
CA PRO A 30 39.12 -2.43 -14.55
C PRO A 30 39.43 -1.40 -15.66
N ALA A 31 40.65 -1.42 -16.21
CA ALA A 31 41.08 -0.49 -17.26
C ALA A 31 40.78 -1.05 -18.64
N ILE A 32 39.97 -0.32 -19.42
CA ILE A 32 39.79 -0.54 -20.85
C ILE A 32 40.93 0.23 -21.56
N PRO A 33 41.82 -0.42 -22.32
CA PRO A 33 42.92 0.26 -23.00
C PRO A 33 42.40 1.37 -23.94
N ASP A 34 43.00 2.57 -23.90
CA ASP A 34 42.81 3.61 -24.91
C ASP A 34 43.47 3.18 -26.22
N SER A 35 42.83 2.25 -26.93
CA SER A 35 43.10 2.01 -28.33
C SER A 35 41.85 2.38 -29.12
N ARG A 36 42.01 3.35 -30.01
CA ARG A 36 41.08 3.72 -31.09
C ARG A 36 40.93 2.55 -32.08
N GLY A 37 40.37 1.46 -31.58
CA GLY A 37 40.34 0.10 -32.09
C GLY A 37 40.40 -0.85 -30.89
N PHE A 38 39.35 -1.66 -30.69
CA PHE A 38 39.22 -2.63 -29.58
C PHE A 38 40.55 -3.36 -29.33
N GLY A 39 40.94 -3.50 -28.06
CA GLY A 39 42.24 -4.07 -27.68
C GLY A 39 42.42 -5.52 -28.13
N VAL A 40 43.53 -6.14 -27.72
CA VAL A 40 43.90 -7.54 -28.06
C VAL A 40 42.84 -8.56 -27.62
N ASN A 41 41.84 -8.16 -26.82
CA ASN A 41 40.70 -8.99 -26.40
C ASN A 41 39.38 -8.18 -26.30
N ALA A 42 38.86 -7.68 -27.43
CA ALA A 42 37.64 -6.87 -27.55
C ALA A 42 36.43 -7.36 -26.71
N ASN A 43 36.27 -8.67 -26.56
CA ASN A 43 35.17 -9.26 -25.79
C ASN A 43 35.31 -9.02 -24.28
N GLN A 44 36.53 -8.96 -23.75
CA GLN A 44 36.78 -8.65 -22.35
C GLN A 44 36.50 -7.17 -22.07
N ASP A 45 36.95 -6.27 -22.96
CA ASP A 45 36.72 -4.82 -22.84
C ASP A 45 35.22 -4.50 -22.70
N LEU A 46 34.37 -5.16 -23.52
CA LEU A 46 32.91 -5.00 -23.44
C LEU A 46 32.32 -5.47 -22.10
N ARG A 47 32.82 -6.58 -21.53
CA ARG A 47 32.35 -7.09 -20.22
C ARG A 47 32.84 -6.24 -19.04
N VAL A 48 34.01 -5.62 -19.16
CA VAL A 48 34.49 -4.64 -18.18
C VAL A 48 33.67 -3.35 -18.27
N GLN A 49 33.35 -2.88 -19.49
CA GLN A 49 32.45 -1.74 -19.69
C GLN A 49 31.06 -2.00 -19.10
N GLN A 50 30.53 -3.20 -19.26
CA GLN A 50 29.28 -3.63 -18.62
C GLN A 50 29.35 -3.45 -17.09
N ALA A 51 30.41 -3.97 -16.46
CA ALA A 51 30.60 -3.82 -15.01
C ALA A 51 30.76 -2.35 -14.57
N GLN A 52 31.36 -1.47 -15.39
CA GLN A 52 31.41 -0.03 -15.14
C GLN A 52 30.02 0.61 -15.20
N ASN A 53 29.19 0.25 -16.17
CA ASN A 53 27.82 0.74 -16.31
C ASN A 53 26.94 0.28 -15.13
N VAL A 54 27.06 -0.99 -14.72
CA VAL A 54 26.39 -1.51 -13.51
C VAL A 54 26.82 -0.70 -12.28
N ALA A 55 28.12 -0.46 -12.10
CA ALA A 55 28.61 0.32 -10.98
C ALA A 55 28.14 1.77 -11.00
N GLU A 56 28.05 2.40 -12.18
CA GLU A 56 27.47 3.74 -12.33
C GLU A 56 26.01 3.80 -11.85
N ILE A 57 25.19 2.84 -12.29
CA ILE A 57 23.78 2.74 -11.87
C ILE A 57 23.67 2.59 -10.35
N ILE A 58 24.50 1.74 -9.75
CA ILE A 58 24.53 1.54 -8.29
C ILE A 58 24.99 2.82 -7.58
N GLN A 59 25.96 3.56 -8.12
CA GLN A 59 26.45 4.82 -7.55
C GLN A 59 25.41 5.94 -7.61
N ARG A 60 24.65 6.02 -8.71
CA ARG A 60 23.56 7.01 -8.87
C ARG A 60 22.34 6.67 -8.02
N SER A 61 22.01 5.38 -7.92
CA SER A 61 20.91 4.89 -7.08
C SER A 61 21.28 4.88 -5.59
N ASN A 62 22.56 4.75 -5.25
CA ASN A 62 23.13 4.75 -3.90
C ASN A 62 22.34 3.93 -2.85
N PRO A 63 22.02 2.65 -3.11
CA PRO A 63 21.27 1.85 -2.15
C PRO A 63 22.03 1.63 -0.85
N ASP A 64 21.33 1.42 0.26
CA ASP A 64 21.94 1.11 1.54
C ASP A 64 22.03 -0.41 1.76
N VAL A 65 21.05 -1.15 1.25
CA VAL A 65 21.06 -2.60 1.13
C VAL A 65 20.72 -2.95 -0.32
N LEU A 66 21.56 -3.75 -0.98
CA LEU A 66 21.45 -4.09 -2.39
C LEU A 66 21.55 -5.60 -2.58
N LEU A 67 20.56 -6.20 -3.22
CA LEU A 67 20.68 -7.52 -3.83
C LEU A 67 21.16 -7.38 -5.27
N VAL A 68 22.24 -8.06 -5.62
CA VAL A 68 22.67 -8.22 -7.02
C VAL A 68 22.37 -9.66 -7.45
N ASN A 69 21.44 -9.83 -8.40
CA ASN A 69 21.22 -11.11 -9.07
C ASN A 69 22.18 -11.26 -10.26
N GLU A 70 22.40 -12.51 -10.65
CA GLU A 70 23.36 -12.90 -11.68
C GLU A 70 24.80 -12.45 -11.39
N PHE A 71 25.24 -12.70 -10.16
CA PHE A 71 26.61 -12.49 -9.71
C PHE A 71 27.28 -13.85 -9.48
N ASP A 72 28.20 -14.26 -10.36
CA ASP A 72 28.78 -15.61 -10.32
C ASP A 72 29.45 -15.92 -8.97
N PHE A 73 29.15 -17.10 -8.43
CA PHE A 73 29.76 -17.64 -7.23
C PHE A 73 31.01 -18.46 -7.57
N PHE A 74 32.18 -18.09 -7.03
CA PHE A 74 33.42 -18.82 -7.24
C PHE A 74 33.81 -19.62 -6.00
N SER A 75 33.55 -20.94 -6.02
CA SER A 75 33.69 -21.80 -4.82
C SER A 75 35.08 -21.85 -4.19
N THR A 76 36.15 -21.63 -4.95
CA THR A 76 37.53 -21.69 -4.43
C THR A 76 37.89 -20.45 -3.62
N ASP A 77 37.30 -19.30 -3.94
CA ASP A 77 37.47 -18.04 -3.21
C ASP A 77 36.18 -17.22 -3.29
N PRO A 78 35.16 -17.56 -2.46
CA PRO A 78 33.81 -17.02 -2.57
C PRO A 78 33.71 -15.50 -2.51
N GLU A 79 34.59 -14.86 -1.75
CA GLU A 79 34.52 -13.41 -1.50
C GLU A 79 35.20 -12.60 -2.61
N LYS A 80 36.03 -13.26 -3.45
CA LYS A 80 36.97 -12.55 -4.32
C LYS A 80 36.33 -11.61 -5.33
N ALA A 81 35.27 -12.07 -5.98
CA ALA A 81 34.55 -11.27 -6.95
C ALA A 81 33.90 -10.05 -6.29
N VAL A 82 33.34 -10.23 -5.08
CA VAL A 82 32.71 -9.15 -4.31
C VAL A 82 33.73 -8.08 -3.91
N GLU A 83 34.89 -8.49 -3.37
CA GLU A 83 35.97 -7.59 -3.01
C GLU A 83 36.46 -6.76 -4.21
N LEU A 84 36.65 -7.41 -5.36
CA LEU A 84 37.11 -6.75 -6.58
C LEU A 84 36.06 -5.78 -7.14
N PHE A 85 34.79 -6.16 -7.12
CA PHE A 85 33.71 -5.29 -7.57
C PHE A 85 33.59 -4.05 -6.68
N ASN A 86 33.60 -4.23 -5.36
CA ASN A 86 33.54 -3.11 -4.42
C ASN A 86 34.75 -2.17 -4.61
N LYS A 87 35.96 -2.73 -4.60
CA LYS A 87 37.20 -1.95 -4.67
C LYS A 87 37.43 -1.24 -6.00
N ASN A 88 37.26 -1.96 -7.12
CA ASN A 88 37.71 -1.48 -8.42
C ASN A 88 36.61 -0.75 -9.21
N PHE A 89 35.33 -0.97 -8.85
CA PHE A 89 34.20 -0.40 -9.59
C PHE A 89 33.31 0.47 -8.69
N LEU A 90 32.84 -0.03 -7.54
CA LEU A 90 31.91 0.73 -6.69
C LEU A 90 32.59 1.88 -5.93
N ASN A 91 33.80 1.68 -5.42
CA ASN A 91 34.60 2.71 -4.76
C ASN A 91 35.32 3.66 -5.75
N VAL A 92 35.13 3.48 -7.07
CA VAL A 92 35.75 4.31 -8.12
C VAL A 92 34.66 5.03 -8.89
N SER A 93 34.73 6.35 -8.98
CA SER A 93 33.69 7.15 -9.66
C SER A 93 33.54 6.73 -11.12
N GLN A 94 32.33 6.36 -11.52
CA GLN A 94 31.96 6.10 -12.91
C GLN A 94 31.25 7.34 -13.46
N ASN A 95 31.78 7.95 -14.52
CA ASN A 95 31.16 9.09 -15.21
C ASN A 95 30.69 10.24 -14.27
N GLY A 96 31.48 10.52 -13.23
CA GLY A 96 31.21 11.59 -12.26
C GLY A 96 30.17 11.23 -11.19
N ALA A 97 29.64 9.99 -11.18
CA ALA A 97 28.80 9.50 -10.10
C ALA A 97 29.61 9.35 -8.79
N THR A 98 28.95 9.54 -7.65
CA THR A 98 29.61 9.48 -6.35
C THR A 98 29.92 8.03 -6.00
N PRO A 99 31.18 7.67 -5.69
CA PRO A 99 31.53 6.33 -5.26
C PRO A 99 30.69 5.87 -4.07
N VAL A 100 30.39 4.59 -4.02
CA VAL A 100 29.70 3.95 -2.89
C VAL A 100 30.59 2.86 -2.29
N ASP A 101 30.37 2.55 -1.03
CA ASP A 101 31.11 1.52 -0.31
C ASP A 101 30.16 0.62 0.47
N TYR A 102 30.34 -0.69 0.34
CA TYR A 102 29.58 -1.70 1.06
C TYR A 102 30.53 -2.51 1.95
N PRO A 103 30.75 -2.08 3.21
CA PRO A 103 31.64 -2.77 4.13
C PRO A 103 31.14 -4.15 4.57
N TYR A 104 29.86 -4.48 4.35
CA TYR A 104 29.27 -5.76 4.70
C TYR A 104 28.65 -6.40 3.46
N PHE A 105 28.83 -7.71 3.31
CA PHE A 105 28.21 -8.48 2.25
C PHE A 105 27.90 -9.90 2.68
N TYR A 106 26.97 -10.54 1.99
CA TYR A 106 26.66 -11.96 2.13
C TYR A 106 26.62 -12.61 0.74
N ILE A 107 27.40 -13.67 0.57
CA ILE A 107 27.48 -14.47 -0.65
C ILE A 107 27.50 -15.96 -0.27
N ALA A 108 26.76 -16.78 -1.00
CA ALA A 108 26.63 -18.21 -0.71
C ALA A 108 26.43 -19.03 -2.00
N PRO A 109 26.63 -20.36 -1.95
CA PRO A 109 26.40 -21.24 -3.10
C PRO A 109 24.96 -21.19 -3.64
N SER A 110 24.82 -21.47 -4.94
CA SER A 110 23.56 -21.56 -5.68
C SER A 110 23.34 -22.98 -6.20
N ASN A 111 22.10 -23.33 -6.55
CA ASN A 111 21.74 -24.61 -7.20
C ASN A 111 22.13 -24.67 -8.68
N THR A 112 22.51 -23.53 -9.26
CA THR A 112 22.86 -23.41 -10.67
C THR A 112 24.10 -24.20 -11.05
N GLY A 113 23.97 -25.00 -12.11
CA GLY A 113 25.04 -25.82 -12.68
C GLY A 113 25.53 -26.97 -11.79
N LEU A 114 24.83 -27.28 -10.70
CA LEU A 114 25.06 -28.48 -9.90
C LEU A 114 24.31 -29.68 -10.51
N PRO A 115 25.02 -30.73 -10.97
CA PRO A 115 24.37 -31.86 -11.66
C PRO A 115 23.50 -32.67 -10.70
N THR A 116 22.32 -33.09 -11.18
CA THR A 116 21.42 -33.95 -10.40
C THR A 116 21.72 -35.44 -10.54
N GLY A 117 22.35 -35.83 -11.65
CA GLY A 117 22.54 -37.24 -12.02
C GLY A 117 21.32 -37.88 -12.69
N PHE A 118 20.34 -37.08 -13.11
CA PHE A 118 19.12 -37.51 -13.81
C PHE A 118 18.92 -36.72 -15.12
N ASP A 119 18.08 -37.25 -16.03
CA ASP A 119 17.69 -36.64 -17.31
C ASP A 119 16.44 -35.78 -17.09
N LEU A 120 16.62 -34.53 -16.63
CA LEU A 120 15.49 -33.70 -16.17
C LEU A 120 14.71 -33.05 -17.31
N ASN A 121 15.20 -33.13 -18.55
CA ASN A 121 14.49 -32.65 -19.74
C ASN A 121 14.04 -33.79 -20.67
N ASN A 122 14.21 -35.05 -20.27
CA ASN A 122 13.81 -36.25 -21.01
C ASN A 122 14.42 -36.31 -22.44
N ASN A 123 15.65 -35.82 -22.62
CA ASN A 123 16.31 -35.79 -23.93
C ASN A 123 17.13 -37.06 -24.25
N GLY A 124 17.25 -37.98 -23.30
CA GLY A 124 17.99 -39.23 -23.39
C GLY A 124 19.47 -39.16 -22.99
N ALA A 125 19.95 -38.00 -22.49
CA ALA A 125 21.28 -37.79 -21.96
C ALA A 125 21.22 -37.41 -20.47
N VAL A 126 22.32 -37.62 -19.74
CA VAL A 126 22.38 -37.32 -18.30
C VAL A 126 23.70 -36.65 -17.95
N VAL A 127 23.62 -35.52 -17.26
CA VAL A 127 24.78 -34.92 -16.58
C VAL A 127 24.96 -35.52 -15.18
N THR A 128 26.02 -36.34 -15.02
CA THR A 128 26.28 -37.11 -13.78
C THR A 128 27.38 -36.57 -12.88
N ALA A 129 28.23 -35.66 -13.37
CA ALA A 129 29.35 -35.12 -12.59
C ALA A 129 29.73 -33.72 -13.07
N ILE A 130 30.31 -32.93 -12.17
CA ILE A 130 30.77 -31.56 -12.46
C ILE A 130 31.81 -31.56 -13.59
N SER A 131 32.61 -32.61 -13.79
CA SER A 131 33.56 -32.66 -14.91
C SER A 131 32.90 -32.95 -16.28
N ASN A 132 31.65 -33.41 -16.31
CA ASN A 132 31.04 -33.94 -17.51
C ASN A 132 30.33 -32.82 -18.27
N GLY A 133 30.96 -32.31 -19.33
CA GLY A 133 30.31 -31.38 -20.24
C GLY A 133 30.07 -29.98 -19.69
N ILE A 134 30.81 -29.53 -18.66
CA ILE A 134 30.81 -28.09 -18.28
C ILE A 134 31.01 -27.24 -19.54
N GLY A 135 30.12 -26.26 -19.73
CA GLY A 135 30.12 -25.39 -20.89
C GLY A 135 29.65 -26.03 -22.21
N ALA A 136 29.24 -27.31 -22.21
CA ALA A 136 28.60 -27.94 -23.36
C ALA A 136 27.09 -27.63 -23.40
N ALA A 137 26.53 -27.55 -24.60
CA ALA A 137 25.10 -27.38 -24.79
C ALA A 137 24.32 -28.54 -24.13
N GLY A 138 23.28 -28.21 -23.35
CA GLY A 138 22.48 -29.18 -22.61
C GLY A 138 22.96 -29.46 -21.18
N TYR A 139 24.13 -28.97 -20.75
CA TYR A 139 24.63 -29.25 -19.40
C TYR A 139 23.70 -28.72 -18.29
N GLY A 140 23.23 -27.48 -18.46
CA GLY A 140 22.40 -26.82 -17.46
C GLY A 140 21.01 -27.43 -17.30
N ASP A 141 20.52 -28.17 -18.29
CA ASP A 141 19.16 -28.71 -18.29
C ASP A 141 18.95 -29.85 -17.29
N ASP A 142 20.03 -30.53 -16.89
CA ASP A 142 20.03 -31.64 -15.90
C ASP A 142 20.57 -31.21 -14.52
N ALA A 143 20.80 -29.91 -14.32
CA ALA A 143 21.26 -29.36 -13.06
C ALA A 143 20.09 -29.00 -12.14
N PHE A 144 20.33 -28.89 -10.83
CA PHE A 144 19.29 -28.47 -9.88
C PHE A 144 18.68 -27.10 -10.22
N GLY A 145 19.48 -26.21 -10.81
CA GLY A 145 19.02 -25.06 -11.56
C GLY A 145 19.93 -24.83 -12.77
N PHE A 146 19.40 -24.20 -13.81
CA PHE A 146 20.14 -24.01 -15.06
C PHE A 146 21.42 -23.20 -14.84
N GLY A 147 22.54 -23.74 -15.32
CA GLY A 147 23.85 -23.10 -15.31
C GLY A 147 24.89 -24.01 -15.95
N ASN A 148 25.83 -23.45 -16.69
CA ASN A 148 26.87 -24.17 -17.43
C ASN A 148 28.06 -24.59 -16.55
N PHE A 149 28.14 -24.06 -15.34
CA PHE A 149 29.08 -24.46 -14.29
C PHE A 149 28.50 -24.12 -12.90
N PRO A 150 28.96 -24.79 -11.83
CA PRO A 150 28.50 -24.52 -10.47
C PRO A 150 28.67 -23.06 -10.07
N GLY A 151 27.57 -22.39 -9.69
CA GLY A 151 27.60 -21.01 -9.21
C GLY A 151 27.39 -19.93 -10.27
N GLN A 152 27.24 -20.29 -11.55
CA GLN A 152 26.82 -19.34 -12.59
C GLN A 152 25.46 -18.72 -12.23
N PHE A 153 25.22 -17.43 -12.50
CA PHE A 153 23.95 -16.76 -12.15
C PHE A 153 23.66 -16.70 -10.64
N GLY A 154 24.71 -16.70 -9.82
CA GLY A 154 24.60 -16.58 -8.36
C GLY A 154 24.05 -15.23 -7.91
N MET A 155 24.15 -14.95 -6.61
CA MET A 155 23.63 -13.72 -6.00
C MET A 155 24.58 -13.19 -4.94
N VAL A 156 24.53 -11.90 -4.67
CA VAL A 156 25.21 -11.28 -3.52
C VAL A 156 24.34 -10.20 -2.89
N VAL A 157 24.32 -10.15 -1.56
CA VAL A 157 23.76 -9.02 -0.81
C VAL A 157 24.91 -8.10 -0.38
N LEU A 158 24.83 -6.82 -0.71
CA LEU A 158 25.75 -5.76 -0.30
C LEU A 158 25.04 -4.85 0.68
N SER A 159 25.70 -4.43 1.75
CA SER A 159 25.10 -3.57 2.77
C SER A 159 26.06 -2.55 3.36
N LYS A 160 25.56 -1.33 3.57
CA LYS A 160 26.21 -0.31 4.39
C LYS A 160 26.04 -0.58 5.88
N TYR A 161 25.12 -1.46 6.24
CA TYR A 161 24.80 -1.84 7.62
C TYR A 161 25.30 -3.26 7.92
N PRO A 162 25.67 -3.56 9.19
CA PRO A 162 26.11 -4.89 9.56
C PRO A 162 25.07 -5.97 9.24
N ILE A 163 25.54 -7.12 8.77
CA ILE A 163 24.72 -8.32 8.56
C ILE A 163 24.90 -9.24 9.76
N ASP A 164 23.82 -9.73 10.35
CA ASP A 164 23.86 -10.76 11.38
C ASP A 164 24.07 -12.14 10.76
N THR A 165 25.31 -12.42 10.34
CA THR A 165 25.69 -13.65 9.63
C THR A 165 25.41 -14.92 10.44
N ALA A 166 25.33 -14.83 11.77
CA ALA A 166 25.05 -15.98 12.63
C ALA A 166 23.61 -16.48 12.45
N ASN A 167 22.67 -15.56 12.23
CA ASN A 167 21.25 -15.82 12.10
C ASN A 167 20.76 -15.86 10.64
N VAL A 168 21.66 -15.81 9.66
CA VAL A 168 21.30 -16.04 8.25
C VAL A 168 20.79 -17.47 8.05
N ARG A 169 19.64 -17.57 7.36
CA ARG A 169 19.03 -18.84 6.92
C ARG A 169 19.10 -18.94 5.41
N THR A 170 19.45 -20.11 4.92
CA THR A 170 19.47 -20.44 3.49
C THR A 170 18.57 -21.63 3.22
N PHE A 171 17.90 -21.63 2.07
CA PHE A 171 16.96 -22.68 1.69
C PHE A 171 17.37 -23.32 0.35
N GLN A 172 18.68 -23.50 0.15
CA GLN A 172 19.22 -24.07 -1.08
C GLN A 172 18.74 -25.52 -1.28
N ASN A 173 18.71 -26.32 -0.21
CA ASN A 173 18.44 -27.75 -0.27
C ASN A 173 16.98 -28.12 0.06
N PHE A 174 16.10 -27.13 0.26
CA PHE A 174 14.67 -27.39 0.49
C PHE A 174 14.05 -28.10 -0.72
N LEU A 175 13.44 -29.26 -0.50
CA LEU A 175 12.90 -30.11 -1.57
C LEU A 175 11.53 -29.62 -2.03
N TRP A 176 11.30 -29.59 -3.35
CA TRP A 176 10.03 -29.11 -3.92
C TRP A 176 8.84 -29.96 -3.45
N LYS A 177 9.00 -31.29 -3.43
CA LYS A 177 7.97 -32.22 -2.95
C LYS A 177 7.56 -32.02 -1.47
N ASP A 178 8.39 -31.37 -0.66
CA ASP A 178 8.12 -31.18 0.78
C ASP A 178 7.22 -29.97 1.04
N MET A 179 6.97 -29.15 0.02
CA MET A 179 5.99 -28.07 0.05
C MET A 179 4.56 -28.65 -0.08
N PRO A 180 3.63 -28.35 0.85
CA PRO A 180 2.27 -28.86 0.78
C PRO A 180 1.52 -28.38 -0.47
N GLY A 181 0.92 -29.31 -1.22
CA GLY A 181 0.16 -29.01 -2.43
C GLY A 181 1.00 -28.42 -3.56
N ASN A 182 2.30 -28.72 -3.60
CA ASN A 182 3.20 -28.27 -4.66
C ASN A 182 2.77 -28.75 -6.05
N LEU A 183 3.12 -27.99 -7.08
CA LEU A 183 2.82 -28.31 -8.48
C LEU A 183 3.72 -29.41 -9.07
N LEU A 184 4.76 -29.89 -8.36
CA LEU A 184 5.55 -31.04 -8.81
C LEU A 184 4.77 -32.36 -8.73
N THR A 185 3.97 -32.56 -7.67
CA THR A 185 3.18 -33.79 -7.45
C THR A 185 1.67 -33.55 -7.39
N HIS A 186 1.23 -32.29 -7.43
CA HIS A 186 -0.19 -31.91 -7.47
C HIS A 186 -0.52 -31.03 -8.67
N ASP A 187 0.20 -31.24 -9.77
CA ASP A 187 -0.05 -30.55 -11.04
C ASP A 187 -1.48 -30.82 -11.54
N PRO A 188 -2.33 -29.78 -11.73
CA PRO A 188 -3.70 -29.95 -12.20
C PRO A 188 -3.77 -30.19 -13.72
N THR A 189 -2.68 -30.04 -14.47
CA THR A 189 -2.67 -30.24 -15.93
C THR A 189 -3.02 -31.69 -16.27
N VAL A 190 -3.97 -31.88 -17.19
CA VAL A 190 -4.35 -33.21 -17.67
C VAL A 190 -3.47 -33.58 -18.85
N ASP A 191 -2.72 -34.67 -18.72
CA ASP A 191 -1.88 -35.24 -19.77
C ASP A 191 -2.68 -35.53 -21.05
N ASN A 192 -2.15 -35.10 -22.19
CA ASN A 192 -2.74 -35.34 -23.49
C ASN A 192 -2.05 -36.54 -24.17
N PRO A 193 -2.68 -37.73 -24.21
CA PRO A 193 -2.01 -38.96 -24.65
C PRO A 193 -1.62 -39.00 -26.14
N VAL A 194 -1.90 -37.95 -26.92
CA VAL A 194 -1.44 -37.82 -28.32
C VAL A 194 -0.13 -37.05 -28.47
N THR A 195 0.34 -36.37 -27.43
CA THR A 195 1.66 -35.72 -27.44
C THR A 195 2.72 -36.71 -26.94
N PRO A 196 4.00 -36.54 -27.35
CA PRO A 196 5.07 -37.44 -26.95
C PRO A 196 5.64 -37.15 -25.56
N VAL A 197 5.26 -36.04 -24.93
CA VAL A 197 5.74 -35.56 -23.62
C VAL A 197 4.54 -35.56 -22.68
N ASN A 198 4.75 -36.02 -21.44
CA ASN A 198 3.71 -35.92 -20.42
C ASN A 198 3.59 -34.48 -19.94
N GLU A 199 2.45 -33.81 -20.17
CA GLU A 199 2.28 -32.41 -19.73
C GLU A 199 2.02 -32.25 -18.23
N ASN A 200 1.79 -33.34 -17.50
CA ASN A 200 1.64 -33.36 -16.06
C ASN A 200 2.99 -33.68 -15.38
N LEU A 201 3.46 -32.81 -14.49
CA LEU A 201 4.76 -32.94 -13.83
C LEU A 201 4.91 -34.22 -12.97
N ASP A 202 3.82 -34.74 -12.40
CA ASP A 202 3.85 -35.99 -11.63
C ASP A 202 4.16 -37.20 -12.54
N GLY A 203 3.77 -37.12 -13.81
CA GLY A 203 4.08 -38.12 -14.82
C GLY A 203 5.29 -37.80 -15.70
N PHE A 204 5.74 -36.55 -15.72
CA PHE A 204 6.95 -36.10 -16.42
C PHE A 204 8.23 -36.49 -15.68
N TYR A 205 8.26 -36.28 -14.36
CA TYR A 205 9.38 -36.67 -13.51
C TYR A 205 9.13 -38.03 -12.87
N SER A 206 10.16 -38.89 -12.88
CA SER A 206 10.15 -40.15 -12.14
C SER A 206 10.12 -39.91 -10.62
N PRO A 207 9.65 -40.90 -9.82
CA PRO A 207 9.67 -40.80 -8.36
C PRO A 207 11.07 -40.54 -7.77
N GLN A 208 12.13 -40.98 -8.44
CA GLN A 208 13.52 -40.76 -8.04
C GLN A 208 13.96 -39.31 -8.26
N GLU A 209 13.54 -38.69 -9.37
CA GLU A 209 13.78 -37.28 -9.66
C GLU A 209 13.01 -36.39 -8.69
N GLN A 210 11.71 -36.67 -8.52
CA GLN A 210 10.86 -35.95 -7.55
C GLN A 210 11.44 -35.99 -6.13
N ALA A 211 12.09 -37.10 -5.75
CA ALA A 211 12.68 -37.27 -4.42
C ALA A 211 13.87 -36.34 -4.14
N ILE A 212 14.55 -35.83 -5.18
CA ILE A 212 15.77 -35.02 -5.04
C ILE A 212 15.60 -33.58 -5.48
N LEU A 213 14.59 -33.25 -6.30
CA LEU A 213 14.41 -31.91 -6.84
C LEU A 213 14.24 -30.88 -5.73
N ARG A 214 15.09 -29.86 -5.77
CA ARG A 214 15.08 -28.72 -4.86
C ARG A 214 14.09 -27.69 -5.38
N LEU A 215 13.39 -26.99 -4.50
CA LEU A 215 12.46 -25.93 -4.91
C LEU A 215 13.24 -24.78 -5.57
N SER A 216 14.19 -24.19 -4.84
CA SER A 216 15.01 -23.08 -5.34
C SER A 216 15.81 -23.47 -6.59
N SER A 217 15.67 -22.73 -7.69
CA SER A 217 16.49 -22.86 -8.90
C SER A 217 17.88 -22.23 -8.68
N LYS A 218 17.93 -21.07 -8.03
CA LYS A 218 19.20 -20.47 -7.56
C LYS A 218 19.33 -20.63 -6.05
N SER A 219 18.62 -19.80 -5.28
CA SER A 219 18.50 -19.91 -3.83
C SER A 219 17.41 -18.99 -3.28
N HIS A 220 17.04 -19.23 -2.01
CA HIS A 220 16.28 -18.32 -1.16
C HIS A 220 17.10 -18.07 0.11
N TRP A 221 17.31 -16.82 0.51
CA TRP A 221 18.02 -16.47 1.74
C TRP A 221 17.21 -15.50 2.59
N ASP A 222 17.22 -15.71 3.90
CA ASP A 222 16.80 -14.73 4.90
C ASP A 222 18.06 -14.15 5.54
N VAL A 223 18.35 -12.88 5.25
CA VAL A 223 19.57 -12.17 5.65
C VAL A 223 19.23 -11.01 6.60
N PRO A 224 19.42 -11.15 7.91
CA PRO A 224 19.08 -10.08 8.86
C PRO A 224 20.09 -8.92 8.80
N ILE A 225 19.60 -7.70 8.57
CA ILE A 225 20.38 -6.46 8.50
C ILE A 225 20.16 -5.65 9.78
N LEU A 226 21.24 -5.21 10.43
CA LEU A 226 21.21 -4.46 11.69
C LEU A 226 21.18 -2.94 11.42
N ILE A 227 20.00 -2.33 11.52
CA ILE A 227 19.79 -0.91 11.25
C ILE A 227 19.47 -0.20 12.57
N GLY A 228 20.49 0.42 13.18
CA GLY A 228 20.35 1.04 14.50
C GLY A 228 20.07 -0.02 15.56
N ASN A 229 18.89 0.03 16.17
CA ASN A 229 18.42 -0.96 17.17
C ASN A 229 17.39 -1.95 16.59
N GLU A 230 17.05 -1.82 15.31
CA GLU A 230 16.07 -2.67 14.64
C GLU A 230 16.77 -3.69 13.75
N VAL A 231 16.12 -4.84 13.55
CA VAL A 231 16.53 -5.84 12.58
C VAL A 231 15.55 -5.80 11.42
N VAL A 232 16.05 -5.64 10.20
CA VAL A 232 15.25 -5.77 8.98
C VAL A 232 15.79 -6.93 8.17
N HIS A 233 14.97 -7.94 7.94
CA HIS A 233 15.34 -9.13 7.19
C HIS A 233 15.29 -8.84 5.68
N ALA A 234 16.41 -9.00 4.97
CA ALA A 234 16.41 -9.04 3.51
C ALA A 234 16.10 -10.48 3.07
N LEU A 235 14.88 -10.69 2.57
CA LEU A 235 14.42 -11.98 2.04
C LEU A 235 14.68 -12.00 0.54
N VAL A 236 15.76 -12.67 0.13
CA VAL A 236 16.30 -12.55 -1.22
C VAL A 236 16.20 -13.84 -2.03
N SER A 237 15.76 -13.73 -3.28
CA SER A 237 15.66 -14.88 -4.19
C SER A 237 15.96 -14.51 -5.65
N HIS A 238 16.15 -15.56 -6.45
CA HIS A 238 16.15 -15.52 -7.90
C HIS A 238 15.46 -16.80 -8.41
N PRO A 239 14.12 -16.82 -8.45
CA PRO A 239 13.36 -17.92 -9.02
C PRO A 239 13.72 -18.21 -10.47
N THR A 240 13.29 -19.37 -10.96
CA THR A 240 13.49 -19.75 -12.36
C THR A 240 12.66 -18.85 -13.29
N PRO A 241 13.19 -18.41 -14.44
CA PRO A 241 12.36 -17.83 -15.50
C PRO A 241 11.26 -18.80 -15.92
N PRO A 242 9.98 -18.40 -16.08
CA PRO A 242 8.85 -19.28 -16.35
C PRO A 242 8.76 -19.73 -17.83
N VAL A 243 9.91 -19.76 -18.51
CA VAL A 243 10.04 -20.05 -19.95
C VAL A 243 11.23 -20.99 -20.17
N PHE A 244 11.56 -21.34 -21.41
CA PHE A 244 12.64 -22.25 -21.80
C PHE A 244 12.36 -23.74 -21.53
N ASP A 245 11.10 -24.13 -21.66
CA ASP A 245 10.59 -25.49 -21.53
C ASP A 245 9.43 -25.77 -22.50
N GLY A 246 8.86 -26.98 -22.44
CA GLY A 246 7.79 -27.43 -23.31
C GLY A 246 6.40 -27.26 -22.70
N THR A 247 5.43 -27.99 -23.26
CA THR A 247 4.02 -27.96 -22.83
C THR A 247 3.80 -28.47 -21.40
N GLU A 248 4.80 -29.12 -20.81
CA GLU A 248 4.82 -29.51 -19.40
C GLU A 248 4.93 -28.32 -18.43
N ASP A 249 5.41 -27.15 -18.88
CA ASP A 249 5.52 -25.92 -18.09
C ASP A 249 6.22 -26.15 -16.72
N ARG A 250 7.36 -26.85 -16.75
CA ARG A 250 8.15 -27.19 -15.55
C ARG A 250 8.68 -25.94 -14.85
N ASN A 251 9.04 -24.92 -15.63
CA ASN A 251 9.61 -23.68 -15.15
C ASN A 251 8.54 -22.72 -14.66
N GLY A 252 7.40 -22.56 -15.35
CA GLY A 252 6.30 -21.74 -14.84
C GLY A 252 5.73 -22.29 -13.53
N LYS A 253 5.54 -23.61 -13.43
CA LYS A 253 5.06 -24.26 -12.20
C LYS A 253 6.08 -24.19 -11.06
N ARG A 254 7.38 -24.31 -11.35
CA ARG A 254 8.43 -24.15 -10.34
C ARG A 254 8.55 -22.69 -9.87
N ASN A 255 8.53 -21.73 -10.80
CA ASN A 255 8.53 -20.30 -10.49
C ASN A 255 7.35 -19.94 -9.56
N HIS A 256 6.16 -20.46 -9.85
CA HIS A 256 4.98 -20.30 -9.00
C HIS A 256 5.22 -20.72 -7.56
N ASP A 257 5.77 -21.92 -7.33
CA ASP A 257 6.01 -22.44 -6.00
C ASP A 257 7.22 -21.78 -5.30
N GLU A 258 8.23 -21.33 -6.06
CA GLU A 258 9.32 -20.50 -5.54
C GLU A 258 8.80 -19.15 -5.02
N ILE A 259 7.88 -18.50 -5.72
CA ILE A 259 7.26 -17.24 -5.26
C ILE A 259 6.33 -17.50 -4.06
N ARG A 260 5.54 -18.58 -4.10
CA ARG A 260 4.68 -18.99 -2.99
C ARG A 260 5.46 -19.23 -1.71
N PHE A 261 6.69 -19.78 -1.81
CA PHE A 261 7.57 -19.99 -0.66
C PHE A 261 7.69 -18.73 0.21
N TRP A 262 7.93 -17.55 -0.41
CA TRP A 262 8.01 -16.31 0.34
C TRP A 262 6.67 -15.88 0.91
N SER A 263 5.57 -16.05 0.16
CA SER A 263 4.23 -15.73 0.66
C SER A 263 3.89 -16.53 1.92
N ASP A 264 4.20 -17.83 1.93
CA ASP A 264 4.01 -18.70 3.10
C ASP A 264 4.99 -18.37 4.23
N TYR A 265 6.25 -18.04 3.91
CA TYR A 265 7.30 -17.70 4.89
C TYR A 265 6.93 -16.48 5.74
N VAL A 266 6.31 -15.48 5.14
CA VAL A 266 5.94 -14.21 5.81
C VAL A 266 4.52 -14.19 6.37
N SER A 267 3.73 -15.24 6.10
CA SER A 267 2.35 -15.36 6.57
C SER A 267 2.27 -16.16 7.87
N PRO A 268 1.82 -15.53 8.98
CA PRO A 268 1.77 -16.21 10.27
C PRO A 268 0.95 -17.50 10.24
N GLY A 269 1.61 -18.64 10.49
CA GLY A 269 0.99 -19.97 10.55
C GLY A 269 1.16 -20.82 9.29
N GLU A 270 1.55 -20.24 8.15
CA GLU A 270 1.63 -20.96 6.87
C GLU A 270 3.00 -21.60 6.63
N GLY A 271 4.10 -20.94 7.05
CA GLY A 271 5.47 -21.41 6.84
C GLY A 271 5.94 -22.61 7.70
N GLY A 272 5.04 -23.35 8.36
CA GLY A 272 5.40 -24.42 9.31
C GLY A 272 6.15 -25.60 8.69
N TYR A 273 6.01 -25.81 7.38
CA TYR A 273 6.68 -26.88 6.63
C TYR A 273 8.11 -26.53 6.22
N ILE A 274 8.45 -25.23 6.21
CA ILE A 274 9.72 -24.72 5.70
C ILE A 274 10.86 -25.13 6.64
N TYR A 275 11.97 -25.62 6.06
CA TYR A 275 13.20 -25.89 6.77
C TYR A 275 14.40 -25.31 6.04
N ASP A 276 15.33 -24.72 6.79
CA ASP A 276 16.59 -24.21 6.25
C ASP A 276 17.66 -25.30 6.15
N ASP A 277 18.78 -24.96 5.50
CA ASP A 277 19.91 -25.86 5.27
C ASP A 277 20.63 -26.29 6.56
N LYS A 278 20.39 -25.61 7.68
CA LYS A 278 20.88 -25.98 9.03
C LYS A 278 19.85 -26.81 9.81
N GLY A 279 18.69 -27.09 9.24
CA GLY A 279 17.60 -27.86 9.83
C GLY A 279 16.64 -27.07 10.71
N GLY A 280 16.77 -25.74 10.79
CA GLY A 280 15.83 -24.85 11.47
C GLY A 280 14.49 -24.82 10.72
N ARG A 281 13.36 -24.80 11.46
CA ARG A 281 12.01 -24.93 10.89
C ARG A 281 11.13 -23.71 11.17
N GLY A 282 10.19 -23.45 10.27
CA GLY A 282 9.20 -22.37 10.38
C GLY A 282 9.51 -21.15 9.52
N GLY A 283 8.50 -20.30 9.38
CA GLY A 283 8.58 -19.00 8.70
C GLY A 283 9.33 -17.94 9.51
N ILE A 284 9.19 -16.68 9.10
CA ILE A 284 9.70 -15.55 9.88
C ILE A 284 8.89 -15.37 11.18
N ASP A 285 9.54 -14.88 12.24
CA ASP A 285 8.85 -14.61 13.49
C ASP A 285 7.78 -13.51 13.29
N PRO A 286 6.54 -13.68 13.80
CA PRO A 286 5.50 -12.67 13.66
C PRO A 286 5.92 -11.31 14.20
N GLY A 287 5.68 -10.25 13.43
CA GLY A 287 6.04 -8.87 13.79
C GLY A 287 7.47 -8.47 13.42
N SER A 288 8.26 -9.38 12.81
CA SER A 288 9.56 -9.03 12.24
C SER A 288 9.40 -8.10 11.03
N SER A 289 10.26 -7.09 10.93
CA SER A 289 10.36 -6.23 9.75
C SER A 289 11.21 -6.92 8.68
N PHE A 290 10.77 -6.86 7.42
CA PHE A 290 11.49 -7.49 6.32
C PHE A 290 11.28 -6.78 4.98
N VAL A 291 12.14 -7.06 4.01
CA VAL A 291 11.99 -6.63 2.62
C VAL A 291 12.28 -7.83 1.71
N ILE A 292 11.28 -8.25 0.94
CA ILE A 292 11.48 -9.25 -0.12
C ILE A 292 12.13 -8.56 -1.32
N MET A 293 13.24 -9.09 -1.82
CA MET A 293 13.95 -8.54 -2.96
C MET A 293 14.38 -9.64 -3.93
N GLY A 294 14.19 -9.43 -5.22
CA GLY A 294 14.65 -10.40 -6.23
C GLY A 294 14.12 -10.10 -7.61
N ASP A 295 14.84 -10.59 -8.60
CA ASP A 295 14.27 -10.91 -9.90
C ASP A 295 13.37 -12.13 -9.71
N GLN A 296 12.06 -11.88 -9.58
CA GLN A 296 11.05 -12.92 -9.38
C GLN A 296 10.64 -13.58 -10.70
N ASN A 297 11.09 -13.04 -11.85
CA ASN A 297 10.76 -13.54 -13.18
C ASN A 297 9.25 -13.67 -13.46
N ALA A 298 8.41 -12.89 -12.78
CA ALA A 298 6.97 -13.00 -12.90
C ALA A 298 6.33 -11.61 -12.97
N ASP A 299 5.70 -11.34 -14.12
CA ASP A 299 4.92 -10.13 -14.36
C ASP A 299 3.46 -10.34 -13.96
N PRO A 300 2.78 -9.33 -13.37
CA PRO A 300 1.41 -9.49 -12.95
C PRO A 300 0.39 -9.54 -14.10
N PHE A 301 0.74 -9.21 -15.34
CA PHE A 301 -0.19 -9.01 -16.47
C PHE A 301 0.24 -9.68 -17.78
N ASP A 302 1.47 -9.43 -18.19
CA ASP A 302 1.94 -9.57 -19.57
C ASP A 302 2.93 -10.74 -19.76
N GLY A 303 3.42 -11.32 -18.66
CA GLY A 303 4.39 -12.42 -18.68
C GLY A 303 3.79 -13.83 -18.64
N ASP A 304 4.63 -14.82 -18.90
CA ASP A 304 4.23 -16.24 -19.07
C ASP A 304 4.17 -17.05 -17.76
N SER A 305 4.21 -16.40 -16.59
CA SER A 305 4.19 -17.13 -15.30
C SER A 305 2.88 -17.91 -15.10
N TYR A 306 3.00 -19.17 -14.64
CA TYR A 306 1.84 -19.99 -14.28
C TYR A 306 0.97 -19.28 -13.24
N ASP A 307 -0.32 -19.15 -13.53
CA ASP A 307 -1.34 -18.55 -12.66
C ASP A 307 -0.97 -17.16 -12.10
N ARG A 308 -0.23 -16.34 -12.88
CA ARG A 308 0.20 -14.98 -12.50
C ARG A 308 0.89 -14.99 -11.13
N ALA A 309 1.87 -15.89 -10.97
CA ALA A 309 2.48 -16.28 -9.70
C ALA A 309 2.81 -15.11 -8.74
N VAL A 310 3.28 -13.98 -9.25
CA VAL A 310 3.66 -12.82 -8.43
C VAL A 310 2.50 -12.18 -7.65
N LEU A 311 1.25 -12.37 -8.09
CA LEU A 311 0.07 -11.90 -7.36
C LEU A 311 -0.01 -12.50 -5.95
N GLN A 312 0.58 -13.69 -5.72
CA GLN A 312 0.69 -14.29 -4.40
C GLN A 312 1.48 -13.42 -3.39
N LEU A 313 2.39 -12.58 -3.87
CA LEU A 313 3.07 -11.56 -3.06
C LEU A 313 2.32 -10.24 -3.12
N LEU A 314 1.95 -9.75 -4.32
CA LEU A 314 1.35 -8.42 -4.47
C LEU A 314 0.01 -8.24 -3.75
N THR A 315 -0.71 -9.34 -3.48
CA THR A 315 -1.97 -9.36 -2.73
C THR A 315 -1.81 -9.82 -1.28
N ASN A 316 -0.59 -10.17 -0.83
CA ASN A 316 -0.36 -10.65 0.52
C ASN A 316 -0.52 -9.49 1.54
N PRO A 317 -1.42 -9.61 2.55
CA PRO A 317 -1.71 -8.54 3.48
C PRO A 317 -0.56 -8.20 4.45
N ASN A 318 0.49 -9.03 4.50
CA ASN A 318 1.69 -8.77 5.30
C ASN A 318 2.74 -7.93 4.57
N LEU A 319 2.55 -7.65 3.27
CA LEU A 319 3.43 -6.80 2.47
C LEU A 319 2.86 -5.39 2.34
N ASN A 320 3.76 -4.40 2.37
CA ASN A 320 3.43 -3.03 1.97
C ASN A 320 3.58 -2.88 0.47
N THR A 321 2.47 -3.02 -0.26
CA THR A 321 2.44 -2.81 -1.71
C THR A 321 1.92 -1.43 -2.10
N ASN A 322 1.77 -0.50 -1.14
CA ASN A 322 1.12 0.80 -1.34
C ASN A 322 1.85 1.76 -2.28
N SER A 323 3.02 1.35 -2.78
CA SER A 323 3.68 2.04 -3.88
C SER A 323 4.28 1.06 -4.87
N ILE A 324 4.14 1.35 -6.16
CA ILE A 324 4.76 0.58 -7.25
C ILE A 324 5.93 1.41 -7.81
N PRO A 325 7.17 0.90 -7.79
CA PRO A 325 8.30 1.57 -8.44
C PRO A 325 7.99 1.92 -9.90
N THR A 326 8.32 3.14 -10.33
CA THR A 326 8.06 3.61 -11.70
C THR A 326 9.31 4.16 -12.38
N SER A 327 9.29 4.19 -13.72
CA SER A 327 10.28 4.89 -14.52
C SER A 327 9.67 5.66 -15.71
N PRO A 328 10.27 6.79 -16.12
CA PRO A 328 9.94 7.42 -17.39
C PRO A 328 10.46 6.63 -18.59
N GLY A 329 11.58 5.92 -18.43
CA GLY A 329 12.24 5.14 -19.48
C GLY A 329 11.43 3.92 -19.91
N GLY A 330 10.84 3.16 -18.98
CA GLY A 330 10.03 1.99 -19.31
C GLY A 330 8.88 2.32 -20.25
N ARG A 331 8.09 3.36 -19.92
CA ARG A 331 7.04 3.88 -20.80
C ARG A 331 7.58 4.31 -22.17
N GLN A 332 8.66 5.10 -22.17
CA GLN A 332 9.22 5.63 -23.42
C GLN A 332 9.72 4.51 -24.34
N GLN A 333 10.44 3.53 -23.80
CA GLN A 333 10.98 2.42 -24.59
C GLN A 333 9.85 1.54 -25.11
N ALA A 334 8.86 1.17 -24.28
CA ALA A 334 7.69 0.41 -24.72
C ALA A 334 6.97 1.08 -25.91
N GLU A 335 6.78 2.41 -25.87
CA GLU A 335 6.17 3.17 -26.96
C GLU A 335 7.05 3.22 -28.23
N LEU A 336 8.35 3.42 -28.08
CA LEU A 336 9.29 3.49 -29.21
C LEU A 336 9.50 2.15 -29.89
N GLN A 337 9.54 1.06 -29.12
CA GLN A 337 9.74 -0.31 -29.59
C GLN A 337 8.47 -0.87 -30.25
N GLY A 338 7.29 -0.57 -29.69
CA GLY A 338 6.03 -1.10 -30.18
C GLY A 338 6.01 -2.64 -30.16
N GLY A 339 5.59 -3.28 -31.25
CA GLY A 339 5.61 -4.75 -31.34
C GLY A 339 4.69 -5.41 -30.32
N ILE A 340 5.21 -6.35 -29.54
CA ILE A 340 4.44 -7.02 -28.48
C ILE A 340 4.05 -6.03 -27.35
N ASN A 341 4.90 -5.04 -27.05
CA ASN A 341 4.65 -4.02 -26.03
C ASN A 341 3.38 -3.20 -26.31
N ALA A 342 2.98 -3.06 -27.58
CA ALA A 342 1.74 -2.37 -27.95
C ALA A 342 0.47 -3.17 -27.59
N ASN A 343 0.61 -4.47 -27.31
CA ASN A 343 -0.46 -5.36 -26.89
C ASN A 343 -0.44 -5.65 -25.38
N HIS A 344 0.58 -5.17 -24.65
CA HIS A 344 0.65 -5.30 -23.20
C HIS A 344 -0.47 -4.49 -22.54
N VAL A 345 -1.03 -5.04 -21.47
CA VAL A 345 -2.09 -4.41 -20.67
C VAL A 345 -1.55 -3.80 -19.38
N GLY A 346 -0.39 -4.25 -18.90
CA GLY A 346 0.33 -3.63 -17.80
C GLY A 346 0.73 -2.20 -18.13
N ASN A 347 0.87 -1.36 -17.09
CA ASN A 347 1.37 0.00 -17.28
C ASN A 347 2.90 -0.07 -17.48
N PRO A 348 3.44 0.30 -18.66
CA PRO A 348 4.86 0.13 -18.96
C PRO A 348 5.78 1.03 -18.13
N SER A 349 5.20 1.97 -17.37
CA SER A 349 5.96 2.73 -16.38
C SER A 349 6.42 1.85 -15.21
N PHE A 350 5.82 0.68 -14.99
CA PHE A 350 6.16 -0.28 -13.95
C PHE A 350 7.15 -1.35 -14.42
N ASP A 351 7.49 -1.39 -15.71
CA ASP A 351 8.41 -2.38 -16.26
C ASP A 351 9.80 -2.22 -15.65
N THR A 352 10.42 -3.36 -15.36
CA THR A 352 11.75 -3.45 -14.75
C THR A 352 12.75 -4.17 -15.64
N ALA A 353 12.30 -4.79 -16.73
CA ALA A 353 13.15 -5.49 -17.69
C ALA A 353 12.68 -5.25 -19.13
N ASP A 354 13.61 -5.39 -20.07
CA ASP A 354 13.42 -5.24 -21.52
C ASP A 354 13.99 -6.46 -22.25
N PHE A 355 13.11 -7.42 -22.56
CA PHE A 355 13.49 -8.65 -23.25
C PHE A 355 13.46 -8.52 -24.78
N SER A 356 13.70 -7.31 -25.30
CA SER A 356 13.67 -6.92 -26.72
C SER A 356 12.27 -6.89 -27.35
N ASP A 357 12.17 -6.42 -28.59
CA ASP A 357 10.90 -6.13 -29.27
C ASP A 357 10.12 -7.39 -29.76
N THR A 358 10.47 -8.57 -29.25
CA THR A 358 9.79 -9.85 -29.49
C THR A 358 9.12 -10.36 -28.21
N THR A 359 8.43 -11.51 -28.25
CA THR A 359 7.90 -12.13 -27.02
C THR A 359 9.04 -12.43 -26.03
N PRO A 360 8.95 -11.99 -24.76
CA PRO A 360 7.78 -11.41 -24.09
C PRO A 360 7.72 -9.88 -24.02
N GLY A 361 8.71 -9.13 -24.51
CA GLY A 361 8.73 -7.66 -24.44
C GLY A 361 9.19 -7.12 -23.10
N ASN A 362 8.72 -5.93 -22.74
CA ASN A 362 9.04 -5.28 -21.47
C ASN A 362 8.10 -5.80 -20.39
N LEU A 363 8.67 -6.14 -19.22
CA LEU A 363 7.94 -6.76 -18.11
C LEU A 363 8.39 -6.18 -16.77
N ARG A 364 7.52 -6.28 -15.76
CA ARG A 364 7.84 -6.11 -14.35
C ARG A 364 8.27 -7.46 -13.74
N ALA A 365 9.55 -7.78 -13.86
CA ALA A 365 10.14 -9.02 -13.34
C ALA A 365 10.81 -8.85 -11.95
N ASP A 366 11.19 -7.62 -11.59
CA ASP A 366 12.02 -7.31 -10.45
C ASP A 366 11.25 -6.61 -9.33
N TYR A 367 11.51 -7.02 -8.09
CA TYR A 367 10.69 -6.61 -6.94
C TYR A 367 11.53 -6.23 -5.72
N VAL A 368 11.06 -5.18 -5.03
CA VAL A 368 11.48 -4.78 -3.68
C VAL A 368 10.19 -4.52 -2.90
N LEU A 369 9.82 -5.43 -2.00
CA LEU A 369 8.52 -5.47 -1.31
C LEU A 369 8.74 -5.47 0.22
N PRO A 370 8.66 -4.31 0.87
CA PRO A 370 8.75 -4.21 2.33
C PRO A 370 7.56 -4.87 3.04
N SER A 371 7.76 -5.25 4.30
CA SER A 371 6.70 -5.68 5.20
C SER A 371 5.73 -4.54 5.53
N ARG A 372 4.50 -4.88 5.92
CA ARG A 372 3.41 -3.92 6.15
C ARG A 372 3.73 -2.82 7.18
N ASP A 373 4.60 -3.12 8.14
CA ASP A 373 5.03 -2.17 9.17
C ASP A 373 6.05 -1.15 8.67
N LEU A 374 6.71 -1.36 7.53
CA LEU A 374 7.72 -0.47 6.96
C LEU A 374 7.07 0.51 5.97
N PRO A 375 6.92 1.80 6.29
CA PRO A 375 6.38 2.79 5.36
C PRO A 375 7.36 3.01 4.22
N ILE A 376 6.87 2.82 2.99
CA ILE A 376 7.55 3.26 1.79
C ILE A 376 7.52 4.78 1.78
N LEU A 377 8.66 5.45 1.65
CA LEU A 377 8.84 6.90 1.52
C LEU A 377 9.04 7.35 0.08
N ASN A 378 9.65 6.50 -0.74
CA ASN A 378 9.90 6.72 -2.16
C ASN A 378 10.21 5.38 -2.84
N SER A 379 10.01 5.29 -4.14
CA SER A 379 10.24 4.06 -4.93
C SER A 379 10.49 4.43 -6.39
N GLN A 380 11.35 3.67 -7.07
CA GLN A 380 11.71 3.97 -8.46
C GLN A 380 12.32 2.75 -9.16
N VAL A 381 12.10 2.67 -10.47
CA VAL A 381 12.92 1.87 -11.40
C VAL A 381 13.94 2.81 -12.04
N PHE A 382 15.23 2.46 -11.95
CA PHE A 382 16.30 3.22 -12.61
C PHE A 382 16.29 2.92 -14.11
N TRP A 383 15.36 3.58 -14.81
CA TRP A 383 15.28 3.59 -16.26
C TRP A 383 14.96 5.02 -16.70
N PRO A 384 15.98 5.87 -16.89
CA PRO A 384 15.76 7.25 -17.29
C PRO A 384 15.27 7.32 -18.76
N SER A 385 14.76 8.47 -19.20
CA SER A 385 14.43 8.70 -20.61
C SER A 385 15.70 8.87 -21.45
N ASN A 386 15.63 8.61 -22.75
CA ASN A 386 16.76 8.74 -23.70
C ASN A 386 17.34 10.16 -23.85
N THR A 387 16.69 11.17 -23.25
CA THR A 387 17.17 12.55 -23.16
C THR A 387 17.97 12.83 -21.89
N ASP A 388 17.95 11.92 -20.92
CA ASP A 388 18.75 12.00 -19.69
C ASP A 388 20.15 11.44 -19.93
N LEU A 389 21.17 12.12 -19.39
CA LEU A 389 22.57 11.71 -19.56
C LEU A 389 22.88 10.34 -18.94
N SER A 390 22.10 9.90 -17.96
CA SER A 390 22.25 8.58 -17.34
C SER A 390 21.69 7.43 -18.18
N PHE A 391 20.98 7.71 -19.28
CA PHE A 391 20.43 6.69 -20.17
C PHE A 391 21.52 5.83 -20.82
N GLU A 392 22.72 6.37 -21.05
CA GLU A 392 23.81 5.59 -21.67
C GLU A 392 24.18 4.32 -20.88
N SER A 393 23.99 4.34 -19.56
CA SER A 393 24.28 3.19 -18.68
C SER A 393 23.25 2.05 -18.79
N VAL A 394 22.03 2.33 -19.24
CA VAL A 394 20.96 1.32 -19.46
C VAL A 394 20.75 1.03 -20.94
N GLY A 395 20.85 2.04 -21.80
CA GLY A 395 20.79 1.99 -23.26
C GLY A 395 19.49 1.42 -23.85
N ALA A 396 19.56 1.20 -25.16
CA ALA A 396 18.61 0.42 -25.93
C ALA A 396 19.26 -0.88 -26.39
N PHE A 397 18.45 -1.85 -26.82
CA PHE A 397 18.93 -3.15 -27.27
C PHE A 397 19.98 -3.04 -28.38
N ASN A 398 21.09 -3.74 -28.19
CA ASN A 398 22.19 -3.88 -29.14
C ASN A 398 22.79 -5.29 -29.04
N PRO A 399 22.58 -6.16 -30.04
CA PRO A 399 23.01 -7.55 -30.00
C PRO A 399 24.53 -7.75 -30.03
N THR A 400 25.31 -6.68 -30.21
CA THR A 400 26.79 -6.73 -30.14
C THR A 400 27.32 -6.62 -28.71
N LEU A 401 26.47 -6.23 -27.75
CA LEU A 401 26.82 -6.12 -26.34
C LEU A 401 26.59 -7.46 -25.61
N PRO A 402 27.37 -7.76 -24.55
CA PRO A 402 27.06 -8.87 -23.65
C PRO A 402 25.64 -8.71 -23.10
N GLY A 403 24.78 -9.71 -23.30
CA GLY A 403 23.38 -9.65 -22.84
C GLY A 403 22.48 -8.66 -23.60
N GLY A 404 22.97 -8.02 -24.67
CA GLY A 404 22.16 -7.13 -25.50
C GLY A 404 22.02 -5.68 -25.00
N TYR A 405 22.51 -5.34 -23.80
CA TYR A 405 22.40 -4.00 -23.23
C TYR A 405 23.73 -3.50 -22.65
N PRO A 406 23.92 -2.17 -22.50
CA PRO A 406 25.11 -1.62 -21.84
C PRO A 406 25.39 -2.15 -20.44
N SER A 407 24.36 -2.43 -19.63
CA SER A 407 24.51 -3.00 -18.28
C SER A 407 23.81 -4.35 -18.16
N SER A 408 22.49 -4.37 -18.30
CA SER A 408 21.61 -5.53 -18.15
C SER A 408 20.32 -5.32 -18.95
N ASP A 409 19.66 -6.40 -19.34
CA ASP A 409 18.26 -6.38 -19.80
C ASP A 409 17.27 -6.04 -18.68
N HIS A 410 17.67 -6.24 -17.42
CA HIS A 410 16.95 -5.75 -16.24
C HIS A 410 17.38 -4.34 -15.83
N ARG A 411 16.60 -3.71 -14.94
CA ARG A 411 16.82 -2.36 -14.40
C ARG A 411 16.87 -2.43 -12.88
N ALA A 412 17.70 -1.59 -12.28
CA ALA A 412 17.77 -1.50 -10.83
C ALA A 412 16.44 -0.96 -10.26
N VAL A 413 15.87 -1.65 -9.28
CA VAL A 413 14.62 -1.27 -8.60
C VAL A 413 14.94 -0.93 -7.15
N PHE A 414 14.41 0.16 -6.62
CA PHE A 414 14.61 0.50 -5.22
C PHE A 414 13.36 1.05 -4.53
N VAL A 415 13.35 0.91 -3.22
CA VAL A 415 12.37 1.46 -2.30
C VAL A 415 13.10 2.07 -1.10
N ASP A 416 12.78 3.33 -0.82
CA ASP A 416 13.16 4.01 0.41
C ASP A 416 12.12 3.70 1.49
N ILE A 417 12.56 3.14 2.61
CA ILE A 417 11.68 2.83 3.74
C ILE A 417 12.03 3.66 4.97
N GLN A 418 11.05 3.82 5.86
CA GLN A 418 11.28 4.29 7.21
C GLN A 418 11.40 3.09 8.15
N VAL A 419 12.53 2.98 8.86
CA VAL A 419 12.75 1.96 9.90
C VAL A 419 12.50 2.58 11.28
N GLY A 420 11.83 1.84 12.17
CA GLY A 420 11.47 2.28 13.52
C GLY A 420 9.99 2.68 13.66
N SER A 421 9.62 3.32 14.79
CA SER A 421 8.22 3.61 15.11
C SER A 421 7.52 4.42 14.02
N THR A 422 6.52 3.82 13.37
CA THR A 422 5.62 4.50 12.45
C THR A 422 4.54 5.26 13.20
N GLU A 423 4.04 6.35 12.61
CA GLU A 423 2.83 6.99 13.15
C GLU A 423 1.67 5.99 13.18
N PRO A 424 0.97 5.83 14.31
CA PRO A 424 -0.14 4.91 14.42
C PRO A 424 -1.30 5.37 13.53
N ALA A 425 -2.08 4.42 13.03
CA ALA A 425 -3.35 4.72 12.38
C ALA A 425 -4.25 5.51 13.35
N ARG A 426 -4.97 6.49 12.79
CA ARG A 426 -5.86 7.37 13.53
C ARG A 426 -7.30 6.92 13.35
N THR A 427 -8.14 7.25 14.31
CA THR A 427 -9.58 6.96 14.28
C THR A 427 -10.37 8.11 14.90
N ILE A 428 -11.63 8.25 14.52
CA ILE A 428 -12.58 9.18 15.13
C ILE A 428 -13.34 8.45 16.24
N ALA A 429 -13.00 8.77 17.49
CA ALA A 429 -13.63 8.22 18.67
C ALA A 429 -15.07 8.73 18.84
N SER A 430 -15.28 10.01 18.55
CA SER A 430 -16.58 10.69 18.59
C SER A 430 -16.61 11.86 17.60
N THR A 431 -17.80 12.16 17.09
CA THR A 431 -18.08 13.36 16.28
C THR A 431 -19.40 13.98 16.71
N GLY A 432 -19.52 15.31 16.62
CA GLY A 432 -20.72 16.04 17.03
C GLY A 432 -20.90 17.35 16.25
N PHE A 433 -22.13 17.84 16.17
CA PHE A 433 -22.48 19.08 15.47
C PHE A 433 -22.11 20.33 16.28
N GLU A 434 -21.46 21.30 15.62
CA GLU A 434 -21.01 22.56 16.23
C GLU A 434 -21.78 23.77 15.71
N GLY A 435 -22.20 23.77 14.44
CA GLY A 435 -22.92 24.90 13.86
C GLY A 435 -23.14 24.80 12.36
N GLN A 436 -23.94 25.72 11.83
CA GLN A 436 -24.19 25.86 10.39
C GLN A 436 -24.35 27.32 9.99
N GLU A 437 -24.01 27.65 8.75
CA GLU A 437 -24.39 28.90 8.08
C GLU A 437 -25.01 28.58 6.71
N ILE A 438 -25.99 29.38 6.28
CA ILE A 438 -26.76 29.16 5.04
C ILE A 438 -26.75 30.42 4.18
N PHE A 439 -26.54 30.23 2.88
CA PHE A 439 -26.59 31.27 1.86
C PHE A 439 -27.70 30.95 0.85
N PRO A 440 -28.56 31.93 0.51
CA PRO A 440 -29.61 31.72 -0.48
C PRO A 440 -29.00 31.58 -1.88
N THR A 441 -29.63 30.77 -2.74
CA THR A 441 -29.27 30.67 -4.15
C THR A 441 -29.36 32.03 -4.85
N GLY A 442 -28.36 32.33 -5.68
CA GLY A 442 -28.25 33.60 -6.42
C GLY A 442 -27.58 34.72 -5.63
N LEU A 443 -27.10 34.46 -4.41
CA LEU A 443 -26.24 35.38 -3.68
C LEU A 443 -24.99 35.70 -4.51
N ILE A 444 -24.67 36.99 -4.66
CA ILE A 444 -23.38 37.44 -5.17
C ILE A 444 -22.58 37.95 -3.97
N PRO A 445 -21.45 37.31 -3.60
CA PRO A 445 -20.60 37.77 -2.51
C PRO A 445 -20.13 39.23 -2.71
N GLY A 446 -19.82 39.92 -1.62
CA GLY A 446 -19.23 41.25 -1.71
C GLY A 446 -17.77 41.22 -2.20
N GLY A 447 -17.31 42.31 -2.82
CA GLY A 447 -15.89 42.50 -3.15
C GLY A 447 -15.35 41.51 -4.19
N ALA A 448 -14.09 41.11 -4.03
CA ALA A 448 -13.38 40.27 -5.01
C ALA A 448 -13.91 38.84 -5.12
N ALA A 449 -14.76 38.39 -4.21
CA ALA A 449 -15.42 37.07 -4.28
C ALA A 449 -16.64 37.05 -5.21
N GLY A 450 -17.26 38.20 -5.47
CA GLY A 450 -18.50 38.29 -6.24
C GLY A 450 -18.32 38.67 -7.70
N SER A 451 -17.08 38.78 -8.20
CA SER A 451 -16.84 39.18 -9.58
C SER A 451 -15.54 38.63 -10.17
N VAL A 452 -15.60 38.23 -11.44
CA VAL A 452 -14.44 37.91 -12.28
C VAL A 452 -14.40 38.93 -13.42
N ASP A 453 -13.28 39.65 -13.58
CA ASP A 453 -13.10 40.68 -14.60
C ASP A 453 -14.25 41.72 -14.66
N GLY A 454 -14.80 42.07 -13.48
CA GLY A 454 -15.92 43.01 -13.34
C GLY A 454 -17.30 42.42 -13.66
N THR A 455 -17.38 41.15 -14.06
CA THR A 455 -18.64 40.43 -14.29
C THR A 455 -19.10 39.80 -12.97
N PRO A 456 -20.36 40.01 -12.53
CA PRO A 456 -20.89 39.39 -11.32
C PRO A 456 -20.91 37.86 -11.41
N VAL A 457 -20.54 37.21 -10.32
CA VAL A 457 -20.47 35.74 -10.22
C VAL A 457 -21.32 35.28 -9.04
N PRO A 458 -22.41 34.52 -9.27
CA PRO A 458 -23.25 33.99 -8.19
C PRO A 458 -22.53 32.87 -7.45
N LEU A 459 -22.63 32.87 -6.12
CA LEU A 459 -22.25 31.76 -5.26
C LEU A 459 -23.25 30.60 -5.43
N GLY A 460 -22.73 29.39 -5.58
CA GLY A 460 -23.51 28.15 -5.69
C GLY A 460 -22.60 27.02 -6.15
N GLY A 461 -23.16 25.82 -6.29
CA GLY A 461 -22.41 24.70 -6.86
C GLY A 461 -21.33 24.10 -5.97
N LEU A 462 -21.34 24.31 -4.65
CA LEU A 462 -20.16 23.97 -3.83
C LEU A 462 -20.04 22.46 -3.59
N SER A 463 -19.17 21.82 -4.37
CA SER A 463 -19.11 20.35 -4.44
C SER A 463 -17.93 19.74 -3.70
N GLY A 464 -16.80 20.46 -3.66
CA GLY A 464 -15.62 20.05 -2.91
C GLY A 464 -15.07 21.20 -2.08
N VAL A 465 -14.37 20.90 -0.99
CA VAL A 465 -13.71 21.90 -0.14
C VAL A 465 -12.36 21.42 0.41
N THR A 466 -11.39 22.31 0.54
CA THR A 466 -10.08 22.00 1.15
C THR A 466 -9.58 23.14 2.03
N TYR A 467 -8.76 22.82 3.04
CA TYR A 467 -8.30 23.77 4.04
C TYR A 467 -6.79 24.05 3.95
N ASP A 468 -6.47 25.34 3.87
CA ASP A 468 -5.13 25.88 3.94
C ASP A 468 -4.80 26.22 5.39
N ALA A 469 -4.21 25.25 6.10
CA ALA A 469 -3.83 25.42 7.50
C ALA A 469 -2.75 26.51 7.71
N VAL A 470 -1.93 26.78 6.70
CA VAL A 470 -0.87 27.80 6.78
C VAL A 470 -1.48 29.20 6.79
N ASN A 471 -2.46 29.44 5.94
CA ASN A 471 -3.10 30.76 5.80
C ASN A 471 -4.48 30.85 6.49
N THR A 472 -4.92 29.79 7.18
CA THR A 472 -6.20 29.73 7.92
C THR A 472 -7.40 30.12 7.07
N ARG A 473 -7.55 29.45 5.92
CA ARG A 473 -8.61 29.71 4.94
C ARG A 473 -9.00 28.44 4.19
N TYR A 474 -10.12 28.50 3.49
CA TYR A 474 -10.69 27.38 2.75
C TYR A 474 -10.79 27.72 1.26
N TYR A 475 -10.77 26.68 0.45
CA TYR A 475 -11.07 26.73 -0.98
C TYR A 475 -12.21 25.78 -1.29
N ALA A 476 -13.27 26.26 -1.95
CA ALA A 476 -14.38 25.41 -2.41
C ALA A 476 -14.57 25.52 -3.92
N ILE A 477 -14.62 24.38 -4.60
CA ILE A 477 -14.85 24.30 -6.05
C ILE A 477 -16.34 24.40 -6.34
N SER A 478 -16.69 25.05 -7.46
CA SER A 478 -18.06 25.10 -7.97
C SER A 478 -18.23 24.11 -9.12
N ASP A 479 -19.16 23.16 -9.03
CA ASP A 479 -19.58 22.19 -10.08
C ASP A 479 -20.19 22.84 -11.33
N ASP A 480 -20.40 24.15 -11.31
CA ASP A 480 -20.90 24.88 -12.45
C ASP A 480 -20.05 24.54 -13.68
N ARG A 481 -20.71 23.90 -14.65
CA ARG A 481 -20.12 23.47 -15.91
C ARG A 481 -19.76 24.65 -16.82
N SER A 482 -19.31 25.77 -16.28
CA SER A 482 -19.13 27.06 -16.95
C SER A 482 -20.42 27.61 -17.58
N GLN A 483 -21.59 27.28 -17.02
CA GLN A 483 -22.89 27.71 -17.54
C GLN A 483 -23.36 29.03 -16.93
N PHE A 484 -23.22 29.18 -15.60
CA PHE A 484 -23.66 30.38 -14.89
C PHE A 484 -22.55 31.42 -14.76
N ALA A 485 -21.31 30.98 -14.62
CA ALA A 485 -20.09 31.77 -14.71
C ALA A 485 -18.91 30.85 -15.08
N PRO A 486 -17.75 31.37 -15.52
CA PRO A 486 -16.58 30.53 -15.80
C PRO A 486 -16.25 29.56 -14.65
N ALA A 487 -15.82 28.34 -14.97
CA ALA A 487 -15.42 27.33 -13.98
C ALA A 487 -14.41 27.92 -12.98
N ARG A 488 -14.63 27.69 -11.69
CA ARG A 488 -14.02 28.50 -10.62
C ARG A 488 -14.02 27.81 -9.28
N PHE A 489 -13.10 28.22 -8.42
CA PHE A 489 -13.18 27.96 -6.98
C PHE A 489 -13.22 29.27 -6.19
N TYR A 490 -13.83 29.21 -5.02
CA TYR A 490 -13.93 30.31 -4.06
C TYR A 490 -12.91 30.17 -2.95
N THR A 491 -12.37 31.29 -2.48
CA THR A 491 -11.59 31.36 -1.24
C THR A 491 -12.44 31.98 -0.14
N PHE A 492 -12.54 31.34 1.02
CA PHE A 492 -13.29 31.87 2.16
C PHE A 492 -12.60 31.61 3.51
N THR A 493 -13.06 32.32 4.53
CA THR A 493 -12.66 32.10 5.94
C THR A 493 -13.90 31.71 6.73
N ALA A 494 -13.73 30.86 7.76
CA ALA A 494 -14.81 30.43 8.65
C ALA A 494 -14.33 30.41 10.10
N ASP A 495 -15.08 31.04 11.02
CA ASP A 495 -14.85 30.92 12.47
C ASP A 495 -15.54 29.65 13.01
N VAL A 496 -14.84 28.52 12.90
CA VAL A 496 -15.34 27.20 13.32
C VAL A 496 -15.24 27.05 14.84
N GLY A 497 -16.39 26.85 15.52
CA GLY A 497 -16.44 26.70 16.99
C GLY A 497 -17.39 27.65 17.73
N ARG A 498 -18.19 28.44 17.00
CA ARG A 498 -19.34 29.19 17.56
C ARG A 498 -20.64 28.62 17.02
N ASN A 499 -21.72 28.73 17.82
CA ASN A 499 -23.08 28.57 17.32
C ASN A 499 -23.30 29.59 16.17
N ASN A 500 -23.35 29.10 14.93
CA ASN A 500 -23.30 29.88 13.67
C ASN A 500 -21.86 30.29 13.29
N PRO A 501 -21.09 29.44 12.56
CA PRO A 501 -19.79 29.84 12.04
C PRO A 501 -19.95 31.11 11.20
N ALA A 502 -19.04 32.08 11.35
CA ALA A 502 -19.05 33.27 10.50
C ALA A 502 -18.20 33.00 9.26
N VAL A 503 -18.86 32.78 8.12
CA VAL A 503 -18.24 32.50 6.83
C VAL A 503 -18.18 33.78 6.00
N ASN A 504 -16.99 34.07 5.49
CA ASN A 504 -16.76 35.21 4.62
C ASN A 504 -16.00 34.79 3.37
N PHE A 505 -16.66 34.87 2.21
CA PHE A 505 -16.05 34.66 0.90
C PHE A 505 -15.22 35.89 0.52
N THR A 506 -13.94 35.66 0.20
CA THR A 506 -12.96 36.74 0.01
C THR A 506 -12.50 36.89 -1.44
N HIS A 507 -12.37 35.78 -2.17
CA HIS A 507 -11.90 35.76 -3.56
C HIS A 507 -12.60 34.66 -4.36
N VAL A 508 -12.61 34.82 -5.68
CA VAL A 508 -12.97 33.78 -6.65
C VAL A 508 -11.86 33.67 -7.69
N THR A 509 -11.52 32.46 -8.11
CA THR A 509 -10.43 32.20 -9.08
C THR A 509 -10.95 31.33 -10.21
N THR A 510 -10.82 31.82 -11.43
CA THR A 510 -11.24 31.14 -12.66
C THR A 510 -10.21 30.09 -13.09
N LEU A 511 -10.68 28.89 -13.38
CA LEU A 511 -9.90 27.80 -13.95
C LEU A 511 -9.73 27.99 -15.46
N LYS A 512 -8.54 27.68 -15.95
CA LYS A 512 -8.18 27.84 -17.35
C LYS A 512 -7.71 26.53 -17.96
N ASN A 513 -8.07 26.32 -19.22
CA ASN A 513 -7.62 25.19 -20.02
C ASN A 513 -6.14 25.31 -20.42
N ALA A 514 -5.62 24.30 -21.12
CA ALA A 514 -4.23 24.24 -21.57
C ALA A 514 -3.79 25.43 -22.46
N SER A 515 -4.75 26.12 -23.10
CA SER A 515 -4.51 27.31 -23.92
C SER A 515 -4.47 28.61 -23.09
N GLY A 516 -4.67 28.53 -21.76
CA GLY A 516 -4.72 29.68 -20.86
C GLY A 516 -6.05 30.44 -20.86
N ASN A 517 -7.09 29.92 -21.52
CA ASN A 517 -8.43 30.52 -21.59
C ASN A 517 -9.36 29.88 -20.56
N PRO A 518 -10.39 30.59 -20.06
CA PRO A 518 -11.48 29.96 -19.30
C PRO A 518 -12.08 28.78 -20.06
N PHE A 519 -12.54 27.76 -19.33
CA PHE A 519 -13.27 26.65 -19.93
C PHE A 519 -14.55 27.15 -20.62
N GLU A 520 -14.85 26.57 -21.78
CA GLU A 520 -16.09 26.88 -22.48
C GLU A 520 -17.28 26.23 -21.76
N ALA A 521 -18.47 26.80 -21.94
CA ALA A 521 -19.68 26.26 -21.34
C ALA A 521 -19.83 24.75 -21.67
N LEU A 522 -20.12 24.02 -20.61
CA LEU A 522 -20.33 22.57 -20.53
C LEU A 522 -19.11 21.70 -20.88
N THR A 523 -17.89 22.25 -20.97
CA THR A 523 -16.67 21.48 -21.28
C THR A 523 -15.90 20.95 -20.06
N ILE A 524 -16.41 21.24 -18.87
CA ILE A 524 -15.87 20.84 -17.58
C ILE A 524 -17.04 20.59 -16.63
N ASP A 525 -16.85 19.68 -15.69
CA ASP A 525 -17.83 19.28 -14.67
C ASP A 525 -17.07 19.00 -13.36
N PRO A 526 -16.63 20.05 -12.63
CA PRO A 526 -15.59 19.91 -11.60
C PRO A 526 -16.16 19.67 -10.19
N GLU A 527 -15.74 18.59 -9.54
CA GLU A 527 -16.36 18.15 -8.27
C GLU A 527 -15.45 18.30 -7.05
N GLY A 528 -14.31 17.62 -7.06
CA GLY A 528 -13.41 17.54 -5.92
C GLY A 528 -12.28 18.56 -5.99
N ILE A 529 -11.75 18.98 -4.84
CA ILE A 529 -10.61 19.91 -4.73
C ILE A 529 -9.64 19.49 -3.62
N ALA A 530 -8.34 19.46 -3.93
CA ALA A 530 -7.31 19.13 -2.95
C ALA A 530 -6.08 20.05 -3.05
N LEU A 531 -5.66 20.63 -1.91
CA LEU A 531 -4.55 21.56 -1.84
C LEU A 531 -3.20 20.84 -1.73
N THR A 532 -2.22 21.28 -2.53
CA THR A 532 -0.82 20.86 -2.38
C THR A 532 -0.01 21.82 -1.51
N ASN A 533 1.10 21.34 -0.95
CA ASN A 533 2.10 22.18 -0.27
C ASN A 533 2.98 23.02 -1.22
N ARG A 534 2.72 22.99 -2.54
CA ARG A 534 3.52 23.68 -3.58
C ARG A 534 2.83 24.92 -4.14
N GLY A 535 1.71 25.35 -3.55
CA GLY A 535 0.92 26.46 -4.07
C GLY A 535 0.11 26.10 -5.32
N THR A 536 -0.28 24.83 -5.45
CA THR A 536 -1.17 24.32 -6.50
C THR A 536 -2.35 23.60 -5.87
N ILE A 537 -3.40 23.37 -6.66
CA ILE A 537 -4.58 22.58 -6.28
C ILE A 537 -4.85 21.53 -7.33
N PHE A 538 -5.26 20.34 -6.92
CA PHE A 538 -5.87 19.37 -7.82
C PHE A 538 -7.38 19.56 -7.84
N ILE A 539 -7.97 19.32 -9.02
CA ILE A 539 -9.41 19.33 -9.24
C ILE A 539 -9.77 18.08 -10.04
N SER A 540 -10.79 17.35 -9.58
CA SER A 540 -11.40 16.25 -10.34
C SER A 540 -12.53 16.79 -11.20
N SER A 541 -12.77 16.14 -12.34
CA SER A 541 -13.95 16.39 -13.15
C SER A 541 -14.55 15.10 -13.65
N GLU A 542 -15.88 15.05 -13.66
CA GLU A 542 -16.68 13.90 -14.08
C GLU A 542 -16.58 13.59 -15.58
N GLY A 543 -16.31 14.60 -16.40
CA GLY A 543 -16.43 14.51 -17.86
C GLY A 543 -17.88 14.68 -18.32
N GLU A 544 -18.25 14.02 -19.42
CA GLU A 544 -19.62 14.06 -19.97
C GLU A 544 -19.90 12.72 -20.66
N ALA A 545 -20.87 11.95 -20.15
CA ALA A 545 -21.26 10.65 -20.71
C ALA A 545 -22.69 10.70 -21.28
N ASN A 546 -22.97 11.75 -22.05
CA ASN A 546 -24.26 11.96 -22.69
C ASN A 546 -24.09 12.29 -24.19
N PRO A 547 -24.14 11.30 -25.09
CA PRO A 547 -24.10 11.51 -26.54
C PRO A 547 -25.09 12.57 -27.04
N GLY A 548 -26.26 12.67 -26.40
CA GLY A 548 -27.28 13.68 -26.72
C GLY A 548 -26.85 15.13 -26.45
N ALA A 549 -25.83 15.36 -25.63
CA ALA A 549 -25.22 16.67 -25.40
C ALA A 549 -24.29 17.13 -26.54
N GLY A 550 -24.08 16.27 -27.56
CA GLY A 550 -23.23 16.57 -28.71
C GLY A 550 -21.72 16.44 -28.46
N ARG A 551 -21.32 15.98 -27.27
CA ARG A 551 -19.94 15.67 -26.89
C ARG A 551 -19.91 14.58 -25.82
N VAL A 552 -18.89 13.74 -25.87
CA VAL A 552 -18.56 12.74 -24.85
C VAL A 552 -17.15 13.05 -24.37
N GLY A 553 -16.98 13.30 -23.07
CA GLY A 553 -15.73 13.70 -22.43
C GLY A 553 -15.31 12.70 -21.37
N SER A 554 -14.03 12.35 -21.33
CA SER A 554 -13.48 11.52 -20.25
C SER A 554 -13.38 12.32 -18.94
N PRO A 555 -13.48 11.65 -17.78
CA PRO A 555 -13.16 12.28 -16.51
C PRO A 555 -11.68 12.63 -16.45
N PHE A 556 -11.32 13.60 -15.60
CA PHE A 556 -9.91 13.98 -15.40
C PHE A 556 -9.59 14.32 -13.95
N VAL A 557 -8.30 14.30 -13.62
CA VAL A 557 -7.74 14.93 -12.41
C VAL A 557 -6.61 15.85 -12.83
N ASN A 558 -6.78 17.15 -12.66
CA ASN A 558 -5.88 18.19 -13.17
C ASN A 558 -5.29 19.03 -12.03
N GLU A 559 -4.01 19.36 -12.12
CA GLU A 559 -3.32 20.29 -11.21
C GLU A 559 -3.36 21.70 -11.78
N PHE A 560 -3.76 22.69 -10.98
CA PHE A 560 -3.84 24.09 -11.33
C PHE A 560 -3.00 24.94 -10.38
N ASP A 561 -2.44 26.02 -10.90
CA ASP A 561 -1.79 27.05 -10.08
C ASP A 561 -2.85 27.75 -9.21
N LEU A 562 -2.60 27.79 -7.90
CA LEU A 562 -3.57 28.27 -6.92
C LEU A 562 -3.88 29.77 -7.06
N ALA A 563 -2.93 30.56 -7.55
CA ALA A 563 -3.09 32.01 -7.64
C ALA A 563 -3.74 32.45 -8.96
N THR A 564 -3.44 31.74 -10.05
CA THR A 564 -3.78 32.17 -11.42
C THR A 564 -4.85 31.31 -12.09
N GLY A 565 -5.11 30.10 -11.56
CA GLY A 565 -6.02 29.11 -12.14
C GLY A 565 -5.52 28.49 -13.44
N ASN A 566 -4.23 28.67 -13.77
CA ASN A 566 -3.62 28.08 -14.96
C ASN A 566 -3.40 26.57 -14.76
N LEU A 567 -3.70 25.77 -15.79
CA LEU A 567 -3.39 24.34 -15.79
C LEU A 567 -1.87 24.11 -15.72
N VAL A 568 -1.43 23.30 -14.77
CA VAL A 568 -0.03 22.89 -14.56
C VAL A 568 0.23 21.54 -15.20
N ARG A 569 -0.59 20.53 -14.90
CA ARG A 569 -0.52 19.18 -15.49
C ARG A 569 -1.84 18.42 -15.35
N SER A 570 -1.96 17.33 -16.10
CA SER A 570 -3.06 16.36 -15.99
C SER A 570 -2.50 15.02 -15.51
N LEU A 571 -3.17 14.38 -14.55
CA LEU A 571 -2.86 13.01 -14.15
C LEU A 571 -3.50 12.03 -15.14
N PRO A 572 -2.82 10.93 -15.49
CA PRO A 572 -3.35 9.94 -16.43
C PRO A 572 -4.51 9.16 -15.79
N VAL A 573 -5.61 9.03 -16.52
CA VAL A 573 -6.78 8.23 -16.11
C VAL A 573 -6.84 6.97 -16.98
N SER A 574 -7.08 5.81 -16.36
CA SER A 574 -7.20 4.56 -17.11
C SER A 574 -8.38 4.62 -18.10
N SER A 575 -8.20 4.03 -19.28
CA SER A 575 -9.22 3.97 -20.34
C SER A 575 -10.51 3.28 -19.89
N LYS A 576 -10.46 2.44 -18.84
CA LYS A 576 -11.67 1.81 -18.25
C LYS A 576 -12.69 2.81 -17.70
N PHE A 577 -12.26 4.04 -17.39
CA PHE A 577 -13.12 5.14 -16.93
C PHE A 577 -13.69 5.96 -18.11
N THR A 578 -13.11 5.87 -19.31
CA THR A 578 -13.61 6.56 -20.49
C THR A 578 -14.97 5.97 -20.91
N PRO A 579 -16.04 6.78 -21.03
CA PRO A 579 -17.34 6.29 -21.45
C PRO A 579 -17.32 5.84 -22.92
N VAL A 580 -17.72 4.60 -23.17
CA VAL A 580 -17.80 4.01 -24.52
C VAL A 580 -19.25 3.71 -24.85
N PHE A 581 -19.66 4.15 -26.03
CA PHE A 581 -20.98 3.88 -26.60
C PHE A 581 -20.83 3.12 -27.92
N GLN A 582 -21.73 2.17 -28.17
CA GLN A 582 -21.75 1.38 -29.39
C GLN A 582 -23.15 1.40 -29.97
N ASP A 583 -23.31 1.62 -31.28
CA ASP A 583 -24.61 1.49 -31.94
C ASP A 583 -25.01 0.00 -31.94
N LEU A 584 -25.85 -0.40 -31.00
CA LEU A 584 -26.26 -1.79 -30.79
C LEU A 584 -27.42 -2.19 -31.69
N ASN A 585 -28.15 -1.21 -32.23
CA ASN A 585 -29.36 -1.42 -33.00
C ASN A 585 -29.16 -1.23 -34.53
N GLY A 586 -28.03 -0.64 -34.93
CA GLY A 586 -27.61 -0.45 -36.32
C GLY A 586 -28.34 0.68 -37.06
N ASP A 587 -29.01 1.60 -36.36
CA ASP A 587 -29.76 2.72 -36.95
C ASP A 587 -28.89 3.96 -37.20
N GLY A 588 -27.61 3.94 -36.81
CA GLY A 588 -26.67 5.03 -36.96
C GLY A 588 -26.83 6.16 -35.94
N VAL A 589 -27.66 5.98 -34.90
CA VAL A 589 -27.93 6.94 -33.83
C VAL A 589 -27.56 6.34 -32.48
N ILE A 590 -26.47 6.83 -31.91
CA ILE A 590 -26.01 6.39 -30.58
C ILE A 590 -26.88 7.02 -29.49
N ALA A 591 -27.64 6.20 -28.76
CA ALA A 591 -28.45 6.60 -27.63
C ALA A 591 -27.73 6.37 -26.28
N ASN A 592 -28.16 7.08 -25.22
CA ASN A 592 -27.60 6.91 -23.87
C ASN A 592 -27.78 5.48 -23.33
N SER A 593 -28.81 4.75 -23.80
CA SER A 593 -29.05 3.35 -23.44
C SER A 593 -28.02 2.37 -24.04
N GLU A 594 -27.16 2.84 -24.94
CA GLU A 594 -26.19 2.03 -25.67
C GLU A 594 -24.75 2.26 -25.18
N GLN A 595 -24.61 2.77 -23.96
CA GLN A 595 -23.34 2.75 -23.24
C GLN A 595 -22.96 1.31 -22.89
N VAL A 596 -21.68 0.96 -23.06
CA VAL A 596 -21.16 -0.39 -22.78
C VAL A 596 -20.09 -0.41 -21.69
N SER A 597 -19.35 0.68 -21.49
CA SER A 597 -18.32 0.80 -20.44
C SER A 597 -18.07 2.26 -20.04
N GLY A 598 -17.28 2.43 -18.98
CA GLY A 598 -16.82 3.73 -18.47
C GLY A 598 -17.71 4.33 -17.38
N ILE A 599 -17.43 5.59 -17.05
CA ILE A 599 -18.20 6.35 -16.07
C ILE A 599 -19.63 6.58 -16.51
N ARG A 600 -20.53 6.73 -15.54
CA ARG A 600 -21.91 7.11 -15.77
C ARG A 600 -21.99 8.64 -15.73
N ASN A 601 -22.90 9.20 -16.52
CA ASN A 601 -23.07 10.65 -16.57
C ASN A 601 -23.51 11.19 -15.21
N ASN A 602 -22.78 12.18 -14.68
CA ASN A 602 -23.07 12.84 -13.42
C ASN A 602 -23.07 11.86 -12.22
N LEU A 603 -22.16 10.87 -12.24
CA LEU A 603 -21.93 9.88 -11.19
C LEU A 603 -20.46 9.36 -11.21
N ALA A 604 -19.50 10.21 -11.56
CA ALA A 604 -18.10 9.92 -11.87
C ALA A 604 -17.15 10.46 -10.78
N PHE A 605 -16.00 11.08 -11.12
CA PHE A 605 -14.98 11.48 -10.13
C PHE A 605 -15.42 12.67 -9.23
N GLU A 606 -16.18 12.36 -8.18
CA GLU A 606 -16.70 13.30 -7.17
C GLU A 606 -15.65 13.73 -6.16
N SER A 607 -15.00 12.74 -5.56
CA SER A 607 -14.15 12.96 -4.38
C SER A 607 -12.72 13.31 -4.74
N LEU A 608 -12.06 14.11 -3.90
CA LEU A 608 -10.63 14.37 -4.06
C LEU A 608 -9.94 14.73 -2.74
N THR A 609 -8.90 13.97 -2.39
CA THR A 609 -8.13 14.22 -1.18
C THR A 609 -6.66 13.87 -1.34
N ILE A 610 -5.80 14.47 -0.51
CA ILE A 610 -4.36 14.20 -0.47
C ILE A 610 -4.00 13.76 0.95
N THR A 611 -3.16 12.73 1.08
CA THR A 611 -2.67 12.27 2.38
C THR A 611 -1.88 13.37 3.10
N PRO A 612 -1.88 13.41 4.44
CA PRO A 612 -1.15 14.44 5.21
C PRO A 612 0.33 14.60 4.83
N ASP A 613 1.01 13.53 4.42
CA ASP A 613 2.39 13.57 3.93
C ASP A 613 2.56 14.09 2.49
N GLN A 614 1.48 14.43 1.80
CA GLN A 614 1.44 14.96 0.44
C GLN A 614 1.94 13.99 -0.63
N ARG A 615 1.93 12.69 -0.34
CA ARG A 615 2.48 11.67 -1.25
C ARG A 615 1.44 11.00 -2.11
N PHE A 616 0.23 10.80 -1.59
CA PHE A 616 -0.82 10.14 -2.34
C PHE A 616 -2.05 11.03 -2.48
N LEU A 617 -2.65 10.98 -3.67
CA LEU A 617 -3.93 11.61 -3.98
C LEU A 617 -4.96 10.52 -4.23
N TYR A 618 -6.17 10.69 -3.74
CA TYR A 618 -7.27 9.75 -3.91
C TYR A 618 -8.45 10.46 -4.56
N THR A 619 -9.08 9.79 -5.52
CA THR A 619 -10.38 10.17 -6.09
C THR A 619 -11.24 8.92 -6.21
N ALA A 620 -12.55 9.07 -6.37
CA ALA A 620 -13.45 7.95 -6.48
C ALA A 620 -14.65 8.27 -7.35
N THR A 621 -15.23 7.24 -7.97
CA THR A 621 -16.49 7.37 -8.70
C THR A 621 -17.68 7.51 -7.73
N GLU A 622 -18.72 8.29 -8.07
CA GLU A 622 -19.95 8.41 -7.27
C GLU A 622 -20.74 7.09 -7.25
N ASN A 623 -20.72 6.36 -8.38
CA ASN A 623 -21.32 5.04 -8.54
C ASN A 623 -20.40 4.10 -9.34
N ALA A 624 -20.81 2.84 -9.48
CA ALA A 624 -20.11 1.85 -10.29
C ALA A 624 -19.97 2.30 -11.75
N LEU A 625 -18.80 1.99 -12.33
CA LEU A 625 -18.63 2.02 -13.79
C LEU A 625 -19.67 1.11 -14.45
N PHE A 626 -19.99 1.39 -15.71
CA PHE A 626 -21.05 0.66 -16.41
C PHE A 626 -20.80 -0.85 -16.43
N GLN A 627 -19.54 -1.25 -16.61
CA GLN A 627 -19.10 -2.65 -16.64
C GLN A 627 -18.93 -3.31 -15.25
N ASP A 628 -18.98 -2.55 -14.15
CA ASP A 628 -18.75 -3.10 -12.79
C ASP A 628 -20.04 -3.49 -12.07
N GLY A 629 -21.17 -2.94 -12.50
CA GLY A 629 -22.48 -3.24 -11.96
C GLY A 629 -23.46 -2.06 -12.02
N PRO A 630 -24.65 -2.19 -11.41
CA PRO A 630 -25.65 -1.14 -11.38
C PRO A 630 -25.27 0.03 -10.46
N ALA A 631 -25.85 1.20 -10.72
CA ALA A 631 -25.91 2.28 -9.74
C ALA A 631 -26.75 1.88 -8.51
N ALA A 632 -26.58 2.60 -7.40
CA ALA A 632 -27.31 2.34 -6.17
C ALA A 632 -28.84 2.44 -6.40
N SER A 633 -29.58 1.61 -5.67
CA SER A 633 -31.04 1.52 -5.72
C SER A 633 -31.61 1.39 -4.31
N ALA A 634 -32.93 1.36 -4.16
CA ALA A 634 -33.58 1.17 -2.87
C ALA A 634 -33.27 -0.16 -2.16
N THR A 635 -32.73 -1.16 -2.87
CA THR A 635 -32.43 -2.48 -2.30
C THR A 635 -30.95 -2.87 -2.36
N THR A 636 -30.14 -2.15 -3.14
CA THR A 636 -28.76 -2.55 -3.43
C THR A 636 -27.88 -1.30 -3.51
N GLY A 637 -26.70 -1.33 -2.88
CA GLY A 637 -25.67 -0.31 -3.07
C GLY A 637 -24.95 -0.45 -4.41
N SER A 638 -23.93 0.39 -4.65
CA SER A 638 -23.11 0.38 -5.86
C SER A 638 -21.65 0.01 -5.59
N ARG A 639 -20.96 -0.51 -6.61
CA ARG A 639 -19.55 -0.94 -6.57
C ARG A 639 -18.65 0.13 -7.15
N ASN A 640 -18.30 1.10 -6.32
CA ASN A 640 -17.51 2.26 -6.70
C ASN A 640 -16.02 1.89 -6.74
N ARG A 641 -15.27 2.60 -7.59
CA ARG A 641 -13.80 2.50 -7.62
C ARG A 641 -13.19 3.73 -6.98
N ILE A 642 -12.28 3.50 -6.04
CA ILE A 642 -11.38 4.54 -5.50
C ILE A 642 -10.02 4.38 -6.18
N VAL A 643 -9.51 5.42 -6.81
CA VAL A 643 -8.19 5.44 -7.46
C VAL A 643 -7.19 6.15 -6.56
N GLN A 644 -6.03 5.52 -6.34
CA GLN A 644 -4.89 6.10 -5.64
C GLN A 644 -3.80 6.49 -6.64
N TYR A 645 -3.42 7.76 -6.63
CA TYR A 645 -2.28 8.31 -7.35
C TYR A 645 -1.09 8.51 -6.42
N ASN A 646 0.10 8.18 -6.88
CA ASN A 646 1.34 8.64 -6.25
C ASN A 646 1.72 9.99 -6.87
N LEU A 647 1.80 11.03 -6.04
CA LEU A 647 2.06 12.39 -6.50
C LEU A 647 3.52 12.63 -6.89
N VAL A 648 4.44 11.76 -6.45
CA VAL A 648 5.85 11.77 -6.87
C VAL A 648 5.97 11.30 -8.32
N SER A 649 5.42 10.12 -8.65
CA SER A 649 5.45 9.58 -10.02
C SER A 649 4.39 10.19 -10.94
N GLY A 650 3.31 10.74 -10.37
CA GLY A 650 2.14 11.21 -11.08
C GLY A 650 1.29 10.08 -11.69
N GLN A 651 1.49 8.82 -11.28
CA GLN A 651 0.78 7.66 -11.84
C GLN A 651 -0.30 7.13 -10.88
N PRO A 652 -1.42 6.59 -11.41
CA PRO A 652 -2.31 5.74 -10.62
C PRO A 652 -1.58 4.44 -10.29
N GLU A 653 -1.52 4.08 -9.01
CA GLU A 653 -0.81 2.90 -8.52
C GLU A 653 -1.75 1.81 -7.98
N LYS A 654 -2.93 2.19 -7.50
CA LYS A 654 -3.92 1.24 -6.96
C LYS A 654 -5.35 1.67 -7.23
N GLU A 655 -6.24 0.70 -7.27
CA GLU A 655 -7.69 0.94 -7.22
C GLU A 655 -8.30 0.09 -6.09
N TYR A 656 -9.30 0.61 -5.38
CA TYR A 656 -9.96 -0.11 -4.30
C TYR A 656 -11.47 -0.17 -4.51
N LEU A 657 -12.08 -1.28 -4.10
CA LEU A 657 -13.53 -1.46 -4.14
C LEU A 657 -14.19 -0.76 -2.94
N TYR A 658 -15.07 0.20 -3.21
CA TYR A 658 -15.96 0.82 -2.22
C TYR A 658 -17.42 0.43 -2.49
N ILE A 659 -18.15 0.04 -1.44
CA ILE A 659 -19.57 -0.30 -1.55
C ILE A 659 -20.42 0.76 -0.86
N THR A 660 -21.20 1.53 -1.63
CA THR A 660 -22.16 2.49 -1.07
C THR A 660 -23.32 1.78 -0.38
N ASP A 661 -24.02 2.47 0.53
CA ASP A 661 -25.32 1.99 1.00
C ASP A 661 -26.35 1.96 -0.14
N SER A 662 -27.45 1.24 0.04
CA SER A 662 -28.65 1.43 -0.78
C SER A 662 -29.23 2.83 -0.59
N VAL A 663 -30.03 3.29 -1.53
CA VAL A 663 -30.83 4.53 -1.41
C VAL A 663 -31.62 4.50 -0.10
N ALA A 664 -31.46 5.57 0.69
CA ALA A 664 -31.90 5.58 2.08
C ALA A 664 -33.43 5.51 2.23
N ILE A 665 -34.16 6.12 1.30
CA ILE A 665 -35.63 6.15 1.29
C ILE A 665 -36.12 5.68 -0.09
N PRO A 666 -37.01 4.66 -0.17
CA PRO A 666 -37.56 4.23 -1.44
C PRO A 666 -38.29 5.36 -2.19
N PRO A 667 -38.06 5.50 -3.52
CA PRO A 667 -38.72 6.52 -4.32
C PRO A 667 -40.19 6.19 -4.59
N ALA A 668 -40.98 7.23 -4.91
CA ALA A 668 -42.24 7.02 -5.60
C ALA A 668 -41.99 6.34 -6.96
N ALA A 669 -42.96 5.56 -7.47
CA ALA A 669 -42.78 4.81 -8.71
C ALA A 669 -42.39 5.74 -9.88
N GLY A 670 -41.23 5.46 -10.50
CA GLY A 670 -40.68 6.24 -11.60
C GLY A 670 -39.98 7.54 -11.20
N ALA A 671 -39.86 7.85 -9.91
CA ALA A 671 -39.16 9.04 -9.43
C ALA A 671 -37.64 8.83 -9.34
N PHE A 672 -36.91 9.93 -9.54
CA PHE A 672 -35.45 9.95 -9.45
C PHE A 672 -34.96 9.62 -8.04
N ASN A 673 -33.88 8.84 -7.98
CA ASN A 673 -33.19 8.47 -6.74
C ASN A 673 -31.72 8.15 -7.00
N THR A 674 -30.87 8.41 -6.01
CA THR A 674 -29.46 8.05 -6.05
C THR A 674 -28.91 7.87 -4.62
N ASN A 675 -27.82 7.12 -4.49
CA ASN A 675 -26.89 7.19 -3.37
C ASN A 675 -25.47 7.10 -3.92
N GLY A 676 -24.62 8.00 -3.45
CA GLY A 676 -23.30 8.21 -4.02
C GLY A 676 -22.21 8.36 -2.97
N LEU A 677 -20.99 7.95 -3.31
CA LEU A 677 -19.78 8.38 -2.61
C LEU A 677 -19.39 9.75 -3.15
N VAL A 678 -19.63 10.80 -2.38
CA VAL A 678 -19.51 12.19 -2.88
C VAL A 678 -18.21 12.86 -2.46
N ASP A 679 -17.61 12.51 -1.30
CA ASP A 679 -16.28 13.02 -0.98
C ASP A 679 -15.50 12.10 -0.02
N LEU A 680 -14.17 12.28 -0.01
CA LEU A 680 -13.19 11.55 0.79
C LEU A 680 -12.28 12.53 1.51
N LEU A 681 -11.85 12.21 2.73
CA LEU A 681 -10.87 13.02 3.46
C LEU A 681 -9.88 12.16 4.22
N ALA A 682 -8.60 12.21 3.83
CA ALA A 682 -7.54 11.47 4.50
C ALA A 682 -7.35 11.95 5.95
N ILE A 683 -7.44 11.04 6.92
CA ILE A 683 -7.19 11.32 8.35
C ILE A 683 -5.70 11.14 8.67
N ASP A 684 -5.06 10.16 8.04
CA ASP A 684 -3.67 9.79 8.23
C ASP A 684 -3.00 9.30 6.93
N ASN A 685 -1.75 8.86 7.04
CA ASN A 685 -0.97 8.28 5.93
C ASN A 685 -1.04 6.75 5.89
N ARG A 686 -1.83 6.12 6.77
CA ARG A 686 -1.93 4.66 6.89
C ARG A 686 -3.04 4.09 6.04
N GLY A 687 -3.98 4.94 5.61
CA GLY A 687 -5.12 4.55 4.79
C GLY A 687 -6.45 4.66 5.54
N THR A 688 -6.54 5.51 6.56
CA THR A 688 -7.80 5.81 7.24
C THR A 688 -8.35 7.16 6.78
N PHE A 689 -9.60 7.15 6.33
CA PHE A 689 -10.26 8.29 5.72
C PHE A 689 -11.64 8.50 6.33
N LEU A 690 -12.20 9.68 6.10
CA LEU A 690 -13.64 9.89 6.13
C LEU A 690 -14.20 9.69 4.73
N SER A 691 -15.37 9.09 4.62
CA SER A 691 -16.18 9.13 3.38
C SER A 691 -17.54 9.76 3.66
N LEU A 692 -18.01 10.54 2.70
CA LEU A 692 -19.32 11.15 2.73
C LEU A 692 -20.20 10.44 1.69
N GLU A 693 -21.31 9.86 2.15
CA GLU A 693 -22.34 9.36 1.25
C GLU A 693 -23.57 10.25 1.30
N ARG A 694 -24.12 10.51 0.12
CA ARG A 694 -25.31 11.35 -0.08
C ARG A 694 -26.35 10.58 -0.88
N SER A 695 -27.51 10.39 -0.27
CA SER A 695 -28.68 9.81 -0.93
C SER A 695 -29.75 10.86 -1.16
N PHE A 696 -30.37 10.85 -2.34
CA PHE A 696 -31.52 11.69 -2.67
C PHE A 696 -32.68 10.85 -3.19
N THR A 697 -33.90 11.21 -2.78
CA THR A 697 -35.15 10.56 -3.22
C THR A 697 -36.22 11.59 -3.53
N ALA A 698 -36.75 11.56 -4.76
CA ALA A 698 -37.85 12.42 -5.19
C ALA A 698 -39.23 11.76 -5.00
N GLY A 699 -40.27 12.60 -4.91
CA GLY A 699 -41.68 12.20 -5.09
C GLY A 699 -42.39 11.60 -3.86
N THR A 700 -41.69 11.39 -2.74
CA THR A 700 -42.28 10.89 -1.49
C THR A 700 -42.42 12.03 -0.47
N PRO A 701 -43.56 12.21 0.23
CA PRO A 701 -43.70 13.30 1.20
C PRO A 701 -42.68 13.22 2.34
N GLY A 702 -41.99 14.33 2.62
CA GLY A 702 -40.94 14.39 3.65
C GLY A 702 -39.60 13.80 3.21
N THR A 703 -39.39 13.52 1.92
CA THR A 703 -38.09 13.09 1.38
C THR A 703 -37.23 14.26 0.91
N GLY A 704 -35.93 14.03 0.92
CA GLY A 704 -34.87 14.97 0.59
C GLY A 704 -33.53 14.27 0.74
N ASN A 705 -32.46 15.03 0.93
CA ASN A 705 -31.13 14.47 1.11
C ASN A 705 -31.01 13.67 2.42
N THR A 706 -30.38 12.50 2.34
CA THR A 706 -29.88 11.74 3.50
C THR A 706 -28.36 11.70 3.43
N ILE A 707 -27.70 12.33 4.41
CA ILE A 707 -26.25 12.48 4.42
C ILE A 707 -25.66 11.64 5.53
N LYS A 708 -24.70 10.77 5.20
CA LYS A 708 -24.01 9.91 6.16
C LYS A 708 -22.51 10.09 6.06
N LEU A 709 -21.88 10.31 7.20
CA LEU A 709 -20.44 10.37 7.33
C LEU A 709 -19.92 9.05 7.92
N TYR A 710 -18.98 8.43 7.22
CA TYR A 710 -18.32 7.20 7.62
C TYR A 710 -16.84 7.44 7.88
N GLU A 711 -16.26 6.64 8.77
CA GLU A 711 -14.83 6.36 8.74
C GLU A 711 -14.62 5.13 7.87
N VAL A 712 -13.57 5.17 7.04
CA VAL A 712 -13.23 4.08 6.13
C VAL A 712 -11.77 3.71 6.24
N SER A 713 -11.49 2.44 6.01
CA SER A 713 -10.17 1.84 6.07
C SER A 713 -9.84 1.12 4.78
N PHE A 714 -8.67 1.46 4.25
CA PHE A 714 -8.07 0.81 3.09
C PHE A 714 -7.12 -0.31 3.51
N GLN A 715 -6.86 -0.48 4.81
CA GLN A 715 -5.94 -1.52 5.28
C GLN A 715 -6.51 -2.91 5.03
N GLY A 716 -5.78 -3.72 4.28
CA GLY A 716 -6.22 -5.07 3.88
C GLY A 716 -7.25 -5.08 2.76
N ALA A 717 -7.63 -3.93 2.19
CA ALA A 717 -8.45 -3.89 1.00
C ALA A 717 -7.67 -4.42 -0.21
N THR A 718 -8.31 -5.25 -1.01
CA THR A 718 -7.72 -5.82 -2.24
C THR A 718 -7.54 -4.69 -3.25
N ASP A 719 -6.35 -4.57 -3.81
CA ASP A 719 -6.16 -3.76 -5.01
C ASP A 719 -6.94 -4.40 -6.16
N ILE A 720 -7.76 -3.63 -6.86
CA ILE A 720 -8.59 -4.07 -7.99
C ILE A 720 -8.20 -3.39 -9.31
N SER A 721 -7.05 -2.71 -9.32
CA SER A 721 -6.52 -2.00 -10.49
C SER A 721 -6.37 -2.90 -11.72
N PHE A 722 -6.12 -4.18 -11.48
CA PHE A 722 -5.93 -5.21 -12.50
C PHE A 722 -7.24 -5.77 -13.11
N PHE A 723 -8.41 -5.34 -12.63
CA PHE A 723 -9.69 -5.74 -13.21
C PHE A 723 -10.29 -4.61 -14.04
N ASP A 724 -10.56 -4.85 -15.33
CA ASP A 724 -11.29 -3.90 -16.20
C ASP A 724 -12.80 -3.89 -15.92
N SER A 725 -13.33 -5.04 -15.49
CA SER A 725 -14.73 -5.22 -15.11
C SER A 725 -14.81 -6.14 -13.90
N LEU A 726 -15.55 -5.72 -12.88
CA LEU A 726 -15.89 -6.56 -11.73
C LEU A 726 -17.04 -7.54 -12.04
N SER A 727 -17.78 -7.33 -13.13
CA SER A 727 -18.92 -8.19 -13.52
C SER A 727 -18.49 -9.43 -14.29
N THR A 728 -17.26 -9.48 -14.80
CA THR A 728 -16.70 -10.68 -15.46
C THR A 728 -16.16 -11.70 -14.45
N LEU A 729 -15.97 -11.30 -13.19
CA LEU A 729 -15.49 -12.17 -12.12
C LEU A 729 -16.55 -13.21 -11.75
N THR A 730 -16.09 -14.43 -11.48
CA THR A 730 -16.94 -15.45 -10.86
C THR A 730 -17.35 -15.04 -9.45
N SER A 731 -18.41 -15.64 -8.91
CA SER A 731 -18.87 -15.35 -7.55
C SER A 731 -17.80 -15.63 -6.49
N THR A 732 -16.95 -16.64 -6.69
CA THR A 732 -15.83 -16.94 -5.79
C THR A 732 -14.79 -15.82 -5.84
N GLN A 733 -14.29 -15.48 -7.03
CA GLN A 733 -13.29 -14.41 -7.20
C GLN A 733 -13.78 -13.07 -6.64
N LEU A 734 -15.06 -12.76 -6.84
CA LEU A 734 -15.64 -11.52 -6.31
C LEU A 734 -15.75 -11.54 -4.79
N ASN A 735 -15.98 -12.70 -4.17
CA ASN A 735 -16.00 -12.84 -2.71
C ASN A 735 -14.59 -12.80 -2.10
N ASP A 736 -13.55 -13.11 -2.89
CA ASP A 736 -12.14 -13.00 -2.46
C ASP A 736 -11.64 -11.55 -2.49
N ILE A 737 -12.34 -10.65 -3.18
CA ILE A 737 -12.07 -9.20 -3.10
C ILE A 737 -12.54 -8.68 -1.74
N GLN A 738 -11.60 -8.22 -0.94
CA GLN A 738 -11.86 -7.51 0.29
C GLN A 738 -12.12 -6.03 -0.02
N PRO A 739 -13.37 -5.52 0.08
CA PRO A 739 -13.63 -4.11 -0.11
C PRO A 739 -13.07 -3.29 1.06
N VAL A 740 -12.96 -1.98 0.85
CA VAL A 740 -12.67 -1.04 1.94
C VAL A 740 -13.69 -1.20 3.06
N GLN A 741 -13.20 -1.22 4.30
CA GLN A 741 -14.06 -1.36 5.47
C GLN A 741 -14.65 0.00 5.82
N LYS A 742 -15.94 0.04 6.19
CA LYS A 742 -16.63 1.29 6.57
C LYS A 742 -17.37 1.17 7.89
N ARG A 743 -17.31 2.24 8.68
CA ARG A 743 -18.00 2.40 9.98
C ARG A 743 -18.76 3.72 9.99
N LEU A 744 -20.08 3.67 10.18
CA LEU A 744 -20.91 4.87 10.28
C LEU A 744 -20.52 5.68 11.52
N LEU A 745 -20.19 6.95 11.34
CA LEU A 745 -19.93 7.88 12.44
C LEU A 745 -21.19 8.67 12.81
N ILE A 746 -21.85 9.25 11.81
CA ILE A 746 -23.07 10.03 12.02
C ILE A 746 -23.95 10.02 10.76
N ASN A 747 -25.25 9.87 10.96
CA ASN A 747 -26.27 10.21 9.97
C ASN A 747 -26.74 11.64 10.27
N LEU A 748 -26.43 12.61 9.41
CA LEU A 748 -26.71 14.02 9.67
C LEU A 748 -28.20 14.32 9.78
N ASN A 749 -29.07 13.50 9.18
CA ASN A 749 -30.52 13.66 9.31
C ASN A 749 -30.99 13.49 10.76
N SER A 750 -30.23 12.79 11.61
CA SER A 750 -30.50 12.67 13.04
C SER A 750 -30.37 13.99 13.81
N LEU A 751 -29.70 15.00 13.22
CA LEU A 751 -29.56 16.34 13.81
C LEU A 751 -30.89 17.11 13.84
N ASN A 752 -31.86 16.74 12.99
CA ASN A 752 -33.18 17.39 12.90
C ASN A 752 -33.09 18.93 12.81
N LEU A 753 -32.17 19.43 11.97
CA LEU A 753 -31.98 20.87 11.78
C LEU A 753 -33.27 21.51 11.27
N SER A 754 -33.68 22.64 11.84
CA SER A 754 -34.93 23.31 11.48
C SER A 754 -34.99 23.78 10.02
N THR A 755 -33.83 23.92 9.39
CA THR A 755 -33.64 24.31 7.98
C THR A 755 -33.67 23.12 7.03
N GLY A 756 -33.58 21.89 7.54
CA GLY A 756 -33.26 20.71 6.74
C GLY A 756 -31.77 20.63 6.36
N LEU A 757 -31.44 19.62 5.55
CA LEU A 757 -30.14 19.43 4.91
C LEU A 757 -30.31 19.59 3.39
N ASP A 758 -29.36 20.26 2.75
CA ASP A 758 -29.31 20.34 1.28
C ASP A 758 -28.30 19.32 0.71
N ASN A 759 -27.86 19.49 -0.54
CA ASN A 759 -26.97 18.60 -1.29
C ASN A 759 -25.53 18.63 -0.73
N VAL A 760 -25.35 18.22 0.54
CA VAL A 760 -24.04 18.22 1.20
C VAL A 760 -23.15 17.16 0.55
N GLU A 761 -22.05 17.60 -0.04
CA GLU A 761 -21.24 16.73 -0.87
C GLU A 761 -19.73 16.95 -0.74
N GLY A 762 -19.26 18.07 -0.18
CA GLY A 762 -17.83 18.26 0.12
C GLY A 762 -17.51 18.26 1.61
N LEU A 763 -16.33 17.77 2.02
CA LEU A 763 -15.80 17.91 3.39
C LEU A 763 -14.30 18.19 3.49
N THR A 764 -13.90 18.89 4.54
CA THR A 764 -12.49 19.09 4.88
C THR A 764 -12.26 19.25 6.38
N PHE A 765 -11.02 19.11 6.84
CA PHE A 765 -10.67 19.53 8.20
C PHE A 765 -10.58 21.06 8.29
N GLY A 766 -10.80 21.62 9.47
CA GLY A 766 -10.48 23.01 9.76
C GLY A 766 -9.43 23.16 10.87
N PRO A 767 -9.32 24.33 11.50
CA PRO A 767 -8.51 24.48 12.71
C PRO A 767 -9.07 23.63 13.87
N LYS A 768 -8.24 23.42 14.90
CA LYS A 768 -8.72 22.81 16.15
C LYS A 768 -9.74 23.73 16.82
N LEU A 769 -10.80 23.14 17.35
CA LEU A 769 -11.77 23.81 18.21
C LEU A 769 -11.11 24.21 19.54
N ALA A 770 -11.74 25.12 20.28
CA ALA A 770 -11.22 25.63 21.54
C ALA A 770 -11.03 24.55 22.62
N ASP A 771 -11.76 23.44 22.53
CA ASP A 771 -11.66 22.27 23.42
C ASP A 771 -10.61 21.23 22.96
N GLY A 772 -9.92 21.48 21.84
CA GLY A 772 -8.89 20.61 21.28
C GLY A 772 -9.39 19.60 20.24
N ARG A 773 -10.71 19.46 20.03
CA ARG A 773 -11.27 18.62 18.99
C ARG A 773 -10.90 19.11 17.59
N GLN A 774 -10.81 18.20 16.64
CA GLN A 774 -10.60 18.53 15.23
C GLN A 774 -11.91 19.02 14.62
N SER A 775 -11.98 20.22 14.03
CA SER A 775 -13.16 20.60 13.27
C SER A 775 -13.19 19.90 11.91
N ILE A 776 -14.39 19.53 11.45
CA ILE A 776 -14.70 19.06 10.11
C ILE A 776 -15.73 20.02 9.52
N LEU A 777 -15.43 20.64 8.38
CA LEU A 777 -16.33 21.54 7.66
C LEU A 777 -16.91 20.79 6.47
N LEU A 778 -18.23 20.93 6.25
CA LEU A 778 -18.91 20.37 5.08
C LEU A 778 -19.58 21.49 4.28
N VAL A 779 -19.65 21.32 2.96
CA VAL A 779 -20.30 22.26 2.03
C VAL A 779 -21.42 21.56 1.26
N SER A 780 -22.45 22.32 0.90
CA SER A 780 -23.51 21.82 0.01
C SER A 780 -23.57 22.59 -1.30
N ASP A 781 -23.85 21.82 -2.34
CA ASP A 781 -24.32 22.33 -3.60
C ASP A 781 -25.81 22.70 -3.53
N ASN A 782 -26.16 23.77 -4.22
CA ASN A 782 -27.52 24.27 -4.35
C ASN A 782 -28.09 24.08 -5.77
N ASN A 783 -27.36 23.42 -6.67
CA ASN A 783 -27.63 23.21 -8.09
C ASN A 783 -28.00 24.51 -8.84
N PHE A 784 -27.63 25.68 -8.30
CA PHE A 784 -28.15 27.00 -8.71
C PHE A 784 -29.69 27.07 -8.79
N ASN A 785 -30.39 26.25 -7.99
CA ASN A 785 -31.84 26.13 -7.96
C ASN A 785 -32.46 26.99 -6.84
N GLY A 786 -33.52 27.74 -7.16
CA GLY A 786 -34.21 28.62 -6.22
C GLY A 786 -34.95 27.91 -5.07
N THR A 787 -35.09 26.58 -5.11
CA THR A 787 -35.65 25.79 -3.99
C THR A 787 -34.59 25.19 -3.07
N GLN A 788 -33.31 25.38 -3.39
CA GLN A 788 -32.17 24.89 -2.62
C GLN A 788 -31.37 26.07 -2.05
N PHE A 789 -30.37 25.77 -1.22
CA PHE A 789 -29.49 26.72 -0.58
C PHE A 789 -28.08 26.15 -0.40
N THR A 790 -27.08 27.03 -0.34
CA THR A 790 -25.71 26.62 0.02
C THR A 790 -25.61 26.58 1.54
N GLN A 791 -25.15 25.45 2.07
CA GLN A 791 -25.03 25.16 3.49
C GLN A 791 -23.56 24.91 3.82
N ILE A 792 -23.08 25.52 4.91
CA ILE A 792 -21.77 25.21 5.50
C ILE A 792 -22.00 24.67 6.90
N LEU A 793 -21.65 23.41 7.11
CA LEU A 793 -21.82 22.69 8.39
C LEU A 793 -20.46 22.55 9.07
N THR A 794 -20.43 22.60 10.40
CA THR A 794 -19.23 22.29 11.18
C THR A 794 -19.53 21.18 12.18
N LEU A 795 -18.68 20.17 12.20
CA LEU A 795 -18.63 19.12 13.21
C LEU A 795 -17.32 19.23 14.01
N GLY A 796 -17.31 18.71 15.23
CA GLY A 796 -16.12 18.54 16.06
C GLY A 796 -15.85 17.06 16.32
N ALA A 797 -14.65 16.60 16.03
CA ALA A 797 -14.24 15.20 16.12
C ALA A 797 -13.05 14.98 17.06
N ASP A 798 -13.14 13.95 17.90
CA ASP A 798 -12.04 13.44 18.72
C ASP A 798 -11.23 12.44 17.90
N ILE A 799 -10.04 12.85 17.45
CA ILE A 799 -9.13 11.99 16.70
C ILE A 799 -8.09 11.40 17.65
N THR A 800 -8.08 10.07 17.78
CA THR A 800 -7.15 9.30 18.60
C THR A 800 -6.40 8.27 17.75
N ASN A 801 -5.51 7.48 18.35
CA ASN A 801 -5.03 6.25 17.73
C ASN A 801 -6.12 5.15 17.77
N SER A 802 -5.97 4.10 16.97
CA SER A 802 -6.91 2.97 16.88
C SER A 802 -7.01 2.09 18.14
N LEU A 803 -6.19 2.36 19.15
CA LEU A 803 -6.29 1.86 20.52
C LEU A 803 -6.79 2.96 21.48
N PRO A 804 -8.05 3.44 21.34
CA PRO A 804 -8.52 4.68 21.98
C PRO A 804 -8.51 4.65 23.51
N ASN A 805 -8.49 3.46 24.10
CA ASN A 805 -8.47 3.26 25.56
C ASN A 805 -7.08 2.87 26.09
N GLY A 806 -6.06 2.92 25.24
CA GLY A 806 -4.72 2.45 25.58
C GLY A 806 -4.66 0.93 25.77
N VAL A 807 -3.70 0.51 26.59
CA VAL A 807 -3.47 -0.89 26.95
C VAL A 807 -3.39 -1.03 28.46
N ALA A 808 -3.82 -2.16 29.01
CA ALA A 808 -3.72 -2.41 30.45
C ALA A 808 -3.41 -3.86 30.79
N SER A 809 -2.81 -4.04 31.96
CA SER A 809 -2.62 -5.33 32.63
C SER A 809 -3.44 -5.36 33.92
N GLY A 810 -4.00 -6.52 34.25
CA GLY A 810 -4.78 -6.72 35.47
C GLY A 810 -4.71 -8.16 35.98
N ASP A 811 -5.29 -8.41 37.15
CA ASP A 811 -5.35 -9.72 37.81
C ASP A 811 -3.98 -10.44 37.88
N THR A 812 -2.93 -9.66 38.08
CA THR A 812 -1.55 -10.15 38.12
C THR A 812 -1.29 -10.96 39.40
N THR A 813 -0.80 -12.19 39.22
CA THR A 813 -0.42 -13.11 40.31
C THR A 813 1.10 -13.27 40.36
N GLN A 814 1.59 -14.30 41.06
CA GLN A 814 2.99 -14.71 41.01
C GLN A 814 3.40 -15.27 39.64
N THR A 815 2.45 -15.82 38.87
CA THR A 815 2.76 -16.60 37.65
C THR A 815 1.84 -16.32 36.48
N SER A 816 0.98 -15.30 36.58
CA SER A 816 0.03 -14.95 35.52
C SER A 816 -0.31 -13.47 35.52
N THR A 817 -0.82 -12.99 34.39
CA THR A 817 -1.50 -11.70 34.28
C THR A 817 -2.55 -11.76 33.18
N VAL A 818 -3.54 -10.89 33.24
CA VAL A 818 -4.44 -10.60 32.12
C VAL A 818 -3.90 -9.37 31.41
N LEU A 819 -3.80 -9.41 30.08
CA LEU A 819 -3.54 -8.25 29.24
C LEU A 819 -4.79 -7.93 28.42
N TRP A 820 -5.07 -6.66 28.21
CA TRP A 820 -6.28 -6.20 27.55
C TRP A 820 -6.03 -4.94 26.72
N ALA A 821 -6.80 -4.81 25.65
CA ALA A 821 -6.89 -3.61 24.81
C ALA A 821 -8.24 -3.56 24.09
N ARG A 822 -8.64 -2.36 23.63
CA ARG A 822 -9.76 -2.18 22.70
C ARG A 822 -9.24 -1.56 21.41
N SER A 823 -9.50 -2.24 20.28
CA SER A 823 -9.24 -1.75 18.92
C SER A 823 -10.53 -1.19 18.32
N THR A 824 -10.43 -0.12 17.53
CA THR A 824 -11.54 0.35 16.67
C THR A 824 -11.60 -0.36 15.32
N PHE A 825 -10.66 -1.27 15.05
CA PHE A 825 -10.60 -2.10 13.85
C PHE A 825 -10.85 -3.56 14.19
N GLU A 826 -11.62 -4.24 13.34
CA GLU A 826 -11.74 -5.70 13.37
C GLU A 826 -10.44 -6.37 12.92
N GLY A 827 -10.19 -7.57 13.43
CA GLY A 827 -9.00 -8.35 13.09
C GLY A 827 -8.21 -8.84 14.29
N LEU A 828 -7.01 -9.35 14.04
CA LEU A 828 -6.14 -9.86 15.10
C LEU A 828 -5.47 -8.72 15.84
N VAL A 829 -5.47 -8.82 17.17
CA VAL A 829 -4.68 -8.00 18.08
C VAL A 829 -3.60 -8.90 18.67
N ASN A 830 -2.34 -8.50 18.50
CA ASN A 830 -1.19 -9.21 19.00
C ASN A 830 -0.72 -8.65 20.33
N PHE A 831 -0.45 -9.51 21.30
CA PHE A 831 0.05 -9.19 22.63
C PHE A 831 1.40 -9.89 22.82
N GLU A 832 2.49 -9.13 22.76
CA GLU A 832 3.83 -9.62 23.04
C GLU A 832 4.23 -9.20 24.44
N TYR A 833 4.92 -10.07 25.18
CA TYR A 833 5.48 -9.74 26.48
C TYR A 833 6.94 -10.18 26.58
N SER A 834 7.74 -9.39 27.30
CA SER A 834 9.19 -9.53 27.40
C SER A 834 9.66 -9.10 28.79
N THR A 835 10.81 -9.61 29.22
CA THR A 835 11.56 -9.08 30.37
C THR A 835 12.50 -7.93 29.97
N SER A 836 12.64 -7.68 28.66
CA SER A 836 13.41 -6.57 28.10
C SER A 836 12.48 -5.42 27.70
N PRO A 837 12.72 -4.17 28.16
CA PRO A 837 11.92 -3.01 27.76
C PRO A 837 12.02 -2.67 26.27
N THR A 838 13.06 -3.18 25.58
CA THR A 838 13.27 -2.98 24.15
C THR A 838 12.68 -4.12 23.31
N PHE A 839 12.08 -5.14 23.93
CA PHE A 839 11.56 -6.32 23.25
C PHE A 839 12.61 -7.07 22.41
N SER A 840 13.91 -6.89 22.72
CA SER A 840 15.03 -7.61 22.07
C SER A 840 14.96 -9.14 22.25
N THR A 841 14.11 -9.63 23.14
CA THR A 841 13.83 -11.05 23.33
C THR A 841 12.38 -11.19 23.77
N ILE A 842 11.54 -11.81 22.97
CA ILE A 842 10.13 -12.00 23.30
C ILE A 842 9.99 -13.21 24.25
N ALA A 843 9.41 -12.98 25.43
CA ALA A 843 9.14 -14.05 26.39
C ALA A 843 7.91 -14.87 25.98
N GLY A 844 6.97 -14.26 25.25
CA GLY A 844 5.93 -14.96 24.54
C GLY A 844 4.94 -14.02 23.86
N THR A 845 4.06 -14.63 23.07
CA THR A 845 3.08 -13.92 22.25
C THR A 845 1.71 -14.56 22.41
N LYS A 846 0.65 -13.75 22.45
CA LYS A 846 -0.75 -14.17 22.42
C LYS A 846 -1.52 -13.31 21.45
N THR A 847 -2.51 -13.90 20.78
CA THR A 847 -3.41 -13.18 19.89
C THR A 847 -4.84 -13.27 20.38
N ALA A 848 -5.62 -12.23 20.11
CA ALA A 848 -7.07 -12.23 20.26
C ALA A 848 -7.70 -11.56 19.04
N ARG A 849 -8.84 -12.07 18.57
CA ARG A 849 -9.55 -11.49 17.43
C ARG A 849 -10.63 -10.54 17.90
N VAL A 850 -10.59 -9.30 17.40
CA VAL A 850 -11.65 -8.32 17.53
C VAL A 850 -12.67 -8.61 16.42
N THR A 851 -13.89 -8.97 16.82
CA THR A 851 -15.04 -9.16 15.93
C THR A 851 -16.10 -8.06 16.11
N ASP A 852 -15.91 -7.21 17.12
CA ASP A 852 -16.76 -6.08 17.44
C ASP A 852 -15.87 -4.94 17.96
N PRO A 853 -15.62 -3.89 17.18
CA PRO A 853 -14.81 -2.73 17.57
C PRO A 853 -15.31 -1.95 18.80
N THR A 854 -16.53 -2.22 19.26
CA THR A 854 -17.08 -1.63 20.48
C THR A 854 -16.66 -2.40 21.74
N GLN A 855 -16.17 -3.63 21.57
CA GLN A 855 -15.78 -4.50 22.67
C GLN A 855 -14.26 -4.63 22.75
N PRO A 856 -13.71 -4.70 23.96
CA PRO A 856 -12.30 -5.02 24.12
C PRO A 856 -12.01 -6.51 23.96
N VAL A 857 -10.75 -6.81 23.67
CA VAL A 857 -10.18 -8.16 23.74
C VAL A 857 -9.24 -8.30 24.93
N LYS A 858 -9.10 -9.52 25.43
CA LYS A 858 -8.19 -9.86 26.53
C LYS A 858 -7.50 -11.20 26.28
N VAL A 859 -6.29 -11.34 26.82
CA VAL A 859 -5.51 -12.59 26.80
C VAL A 859 -4.99 -12.91 28.20
N ASP A 860 -5.03 -14.20 28.54
CA ASP A 860 -4.46 -14.71 29.79
C ASP A 860 -3.02 -15.18 29.54
N ILE A 861 -2.07 -14.56 30.25
CA ILE A 861 -0.66 -14.97 30.25
C ILE A 861 -0.41 -15.81 31.50
N THR A 862 0.16 -17.00 31.31
CA THR A 862 0.47 -17.95 32.40
C THR A 862 1.91 -18.44 32.29
N GLY A 863 2.45 -19.01 33.36
CA GLY A 863 3.83 -19.52 33.39
C GLY A 863 4.89 -18.43 33.58
N LEU A 864 4.49 -17.25 34.07
CA LEU A 864 5.41 -16.15 34.34
C LEU A 864 6.29 -16.42 35.56
N GLN A 865 7.48 -15.83 35.59
CA GLN A 865 8.35 -15.84 36.75
C GLN A 865 7.84 -14.85 37.80
N SER A 866 7.90 -15.23 39.07
CA SER A 866 7.44 -14.41 40.20
C SER A 866 8.46 -13.34 40.60
N GLY A 867 8.00 -12.15 40.98
CA GLY A 867 8.87 -11.04 41.37
C GLY A 867 9.65 -10.47 40.19
N THR A 868 9.06 -10.51 38.99
CA THR A 868 9.71 -10.17 37.73
C THR A 868 8.96 -9.03 37.05
N ASN A 869 9.72 -8.05 36.56
CA ASN A 869 9.21 -6.99 35.70
C ASN A 869 9.03 -7.52 34.27
N TYR A 870 7.84 -7.29 33.73
CA TYR A 870 7.52 -7.58 32.35
C TYR A 870 7.04 -6.31 31.65
N TYR A 871 7.47 -6.18 30.40
CA TYR A 871 6.97 -5.21 29.44
C TYR A 871 6.08 -5.95 28.47
N TYR A 872 5.00 -5.33 28.03
CA TYR A 872 4.17 -5.88 26.98
C TYR A 872 3.84 -4.82 25.93
N ARG A 873 3.71 -5.24 24.68
CA ARG A 873 3.25 -4.38 23.59
C ARG A 873 2.02 -5.00 22.96
N VAL A 874 1.06 -4.16 22.63
CA VAL A 874 -0.16 -4.55 21.94
C VAL A 874 -0.18 -3.87 20.58
N THR A 875 -0.34 -4.67 19.53
CA THR A 875 -0.45 -4.19 18.15
C THR A 875 -1.80 -4.63 17.59
N ASP A 876 -2.62 -3.68 17.15
CA ASP A 876 -3.92 -4.00 16.54
C ASP A 876 -3.81 -4.30 15.04
N ALA A 877 -4.94 -4.67 14.43
CA ALA A 877 -5.01 -4.98 13.01
C ALA A 877 -4.71 -3.77 12.10
N ALA A 878 -4.79 -2.54 12.61
CA ALA A 878 -4.40 -1.32 11.90
C ALA A 878 -2.90 -1.00 12.05
N GLY A 879 -2.20 -1.73 12.92
CA GLY A 879 -0.78 -1.61 13.23
C GLY A 879 -0.45 -0.56 14.28
N ALA A 880 -1.45 0.00 14.99
CA ALA A 880 -1.16 0.86 16.13
C ALA A 880 -0.57 0.01 17.25
N THR A 881 0.57 0.45 17.77
CA THR A 881 1.30 -0.24 18.82
C THR A 881 1.39 0.61 20.07
N LEU A 882 1.00 0.05 21.21
CA LEU A 882 1.16 0.67 22.53
C LEU A 882 1.83 -0.30 23.50
N THR A 883 2.72 0.23 24.34
CA THR A 883 3.43 -0.54 25.36
C THR A 883 2.86 -0.29 26.75
N GLY A 884 2.93 -1.32 27.58
CA GLY A 884 2.67 -1.25 29.01
C GLY A 884 3.69 -2.07 29.80
N GLN A 885 3.58 -2.00 31.12
CA GLN A 885 4.46 -2.73 32.04
C GLN A 885 3.64 -3.28 33.20
N PHE A 886 4.02 -4.46 33.68
CA PHE A 886 3.52 -5.03 34.93
C PHE A 886 4.64 -5.75 35.69
N GLU A 887 4.42 -6.00 36.98
CA GLU A 887 5.34 -6.76 37.83
C GLU A 887 4.56 -7.91 38.48
N THR A 888 5.06 -9.13 38.33
CA THR A 888 4.48 -10.29 39.03
C THR A 888 4.78 -10.23 40.51
N SER A 889 3.84 -10.69 41.35
CA SER A 889 4.06 -10.72 42.79
C SER A 889 5.23 -11.63 43.18
N THR A 890 5.92 -11.30 44.27
CA THR A 890 7.02 -12.13 44.81
C THR A 890 6.56 -13.55 45.17
N PRO A 891 7.47 -14.55 45.21
CA PRO A 891 7.13 -15.92 45.57
C PRO A 891 6.32 -16.02 46.86
N LEU A 892 5.40 -17.00 46.93
CA LEU A 892 4.61 -17.27 48.12
C LEU A 892 5.50 -17.42 49.36
N GLY A 893 5.10 -16.78 50.46
CA GLY A 893 5.86 -16.76 51.71
C GLY A 893 6.95 -15.68 51.79
N THR A 894 7.18 -14.90 50.73
CA THR A 894 8.14 -13.79 50.73
C THR A 894 7.46 -12.47 51.13
N GLN A 895 8.09 -11.70 52.03
CA GLN A 895 7.64 -10.37 52.43
C GLN A 895 8.58 -9.29 51.86
N ALA A 896 8.21 -8.69 50.72
CA ALA A 896 9.01 -7.66 50.05
C ALA A 896 8.47 -6.22 50.22
N GLY A 897 7.41 -6.05 51.02
CA GLY A 897 6.66 -4.79 51.10
C GLY A 897 5.68 -4.62 49.93
N LEU A 898 4.60 -3.86 50.15
CA LEU A 898 3.56 -3.63 49.14
C LEU A 898 3.23 -2.14 49.09
N ARG A 899 3.20 -1.58 47.87
CA ARG A 899 2.71 -0.22 47.59
C ARG A 899 1.65 -0.31 46.52
N PHE A 900 0.46 0.21 46.79
CA PHE A 900 -0.65 0.22 45.83
C PHE A 900 -1.42 1.54 45.95
N GLY A 901 -1.99 1.98 44.84
CA GLY A 901 -2.98 3.05 44.80
C GLY A 901 -4.38 2.46 44.74
N VAL A 902 -5.36 3.16 45.32
CA VAL A 902 -6.79 2.81 45.22
C VAL A 902 -7.53 4.04 44.71
N SER A 903 -8.42 3.85 43.75
CA SER A 903 -9.36 4.88 43.28
C SER A 903 -10.80 4.35 43.34
N GLY A 904 -11.76 5.27 43.46
CA GLY A 904 -13.20 5.02 43.46
C GLY A 904 -13.96 6.29 43.06
N ASP A 905 -15.22 6.15 42.62
CA ASP A 905 -16.10 7.26 42.23
C ASP A 905 -15.55 8.20 41.14
N TRP A 906 -14.90 7.63 40.12
CA TRP A 906 -14.43 8.42 38.97
C TRP A 906 -15.61 8.76 38.03
N ARG A 907 -16.10 10.00 38.10
CA ARG A 907 -16.98 10.58 37.07
C ARG A 907 -16.10 11.20 35.97
N GLY A 908 -16.03 10.53 34.82
CA GLY A 908 -15.19 10.93 33.67
C GLY A 908 -15.53 12.29 33.01
N GLU A 909 -16.59 12.97 33.48
CA GLU A 909 -17.03 14.29 33.00
C GLU A 909 -16.30 15.48 33.64
N LEU A 910 -15.59 15.26 34.76
CA LEU A 910 -14.80 16.29 35.45
C LEU A 910 -13.32 15.91 35.35
N ALA A 911 -12.49 16.78 34.78
CA ALA A 911 -11.04 16.59 34.75
C ALA A 911 -10.52 16.24 36.16
N PRO A 912 -9.62 15.24 36.31
CA PRO A 912 -9.13 14.84 37.62
C PRO A 912 -8.43 16.01 38.32
N TYR A 913 -8.77 16.25 39.59
CA TYR A 913 -8.07 17.22 40.43
C TYR A 913 -6.56 16.98 40.36
N PRO A 914 -5.74 18.04 40.17
CA PRO A 914 -4.29 17.87 40.12
C PRO A 914 -3.80 17.25 41.43
N ARG A 915 -2.96 16.23 41.27
CA ARG A 915 -2.27 15.52 42.35
C ARG A 915 -1.56 16.55 43.25
N SER A 916 -1.98 16.67 44.51
CA SER A 916 -1.27 17.51 45.47
C SER A 916 0.14 16.94 45.70
N PRO A 917 1.23 17.73 45.55
CA PRO A 917 2.58 17.25 45.83
C PRO A 917 2.74 16.97 47.33
N MET A 918 3.48 15.89 47.61
CA MET A 918 3.81 15.34 48.92
C MET A 918 3.95 16.39 50.04
N LEU A 919 3.18 16.19 51.12
CA LEU A 919 3.52 16.72 52.44
C LEU A 919 4.79 16.01 52.93
N THR A 920 5.92 16.70 52.83
CA THR A 920 7.15 16.38 53.55
C THR A 920 7.12 17.06 54.91
N SER A 921 6.65 16.35 55.95
CA SER A 921 7.21 16.52 57.30
C SER A 921 6.79 15.37 58.19
N ALA A 922 7.79 14.78 58.85
CA ALA A 922 7.60 13.83 59.92
C ALA A 922 6.93 14.53 61.10
N THR A 923 5.72 14.09 61.46
CA THR A 923 5.27 13.72 62.82
C THR A 923 3.74 13.65 62.86
N SER A 924 3.23 12.41 62.99
CA SER A 924 2.04 11.98 63.75
C SER A 924 1.29 10.88 62.99
N LEU A 925 1.41 9.66 63.50
CA LEU A 925 0.56 8.55 63.13
C LEU A 925 -0.87 8.81 63.65
N SER A 926 -1.87 8.70 62.78
CA SER A 926 -3.20 8.24 63.16
C SER A 926 -3.56 7.03 62.28
N LEU A 927 -3.54 5.86 62.90
CA LEU A 927 -3.95 4.59 62.34
C LEU A 927 -5.39 4.64 61.81
N LEU A 928 -5.58 4.27 60.54
CA LEU A 928 -6.84 3.69 60.09
C LEU A 928 -6.54 2.25 59.60
N ASN A 929 -6.59 1.30 60.53
CA ASN A 929 -6.52 -0.12 60.23
C ASN A 929 -7.84 -0.56 59.57
N MET A 930 -7.83 -0.79 58.26
CA MET A 930 -8.90 -1.56 57.60
C MET A 930 -8.43 -3.01 57.47
N VAL A 931 -8.85 -3.86 58.42
CA VAL A 931 -8.64 -5.31 58.38
C VAL A 931 -9.80 -5.92 57.57
N ILE A 932 -9.53 -6.43 56.37
CA ILE A 932 -10.48 -7.30 55.66
C ILE A 932 -10.21 -8.74 56.08
N ARG A 933 -11.11 -9.34 56.86
CA ARG A 933 -11.14 -10.79 57.10
C ARG A 933 -11.97 -11.46 56.00
N SER A 934 -11.40 -12.47 55.36
CA SER A 934 -12.10 -13.37 54.44
C SER A 934 -12.86 -14.45 55.22
N THR A 935 -14.15 -14.64 54.94
CA THR A 935 -14.87 -15.90 55.18
C THR A 935 -15.75 -16.23 53.98
N PRO A 936 -15.81 -17.50 53.52
CA PRO A 936 -16.53 -17.85 52.30
C PRO A 936 -17.98 -18.32 52.55
N THR A 937 -18.74 -18.39 51.45
CA THR A 937 -20.07 -19.01 51.22
C THR A 937 -21.32 -18.34 51.83
N THR A 938 -22.28 -17.93 50.98
CA THR A 938 -23.48 -18.70 50.57
C THR A 938 -24.43 -17.81 49.73
N LEU A 939 -25.02 -18.38 48.67
CA LEU A 939 -26.12 -17.85 47.85
C LEU A 939 -27.32 -17.35 48.69
N LEU A 940 -28.01 -16.28 48.26
CA LEU A 940 -29.47 -16.15 48.32
C LEU A 940 -30.00 -15.03 47.39
N ARG A 941 -31.21 -15.28 46.87
CA ARG A 941 -31.97 -14.59 45.81
C ARG A 941 -32.67 -13.28 46.24
N GLN A 942 -33.05 -12.51 45.20
CA GLN A 942 -34.23 -11.61 45.06
C GLN A 942 -34.26 -10.38 45.98
N SER A 943 -34.79 -9.19 45.63
CA SER A 943 -35.74 -8.75 44.60
C SER A 943 -35.71 -7.20 44.53
N SER A 944 -36.34 -6.68 43.49
CA SER A 944 -36.52 -5.30 43.01
C SER A 944 -37.30 -4.30 43.92
N ILE A 945 -37.28 -3.03 43.46
CA ILE A 945 -38.21 -1.87 43.63
C ILE A 945 -37.83 -0.84 44.74
N PRO A 946 -38.06 0.49 44.60
CA PRO A 946 -37.58 1.49 43.61
C PRO A 946 -37.00 2.78 44.26
N MET A 947 -36.50 3.68 43.41
CA MET A 947 -36.13 5.07 43.69
C MET A 947 -37.26 5.90 44.33
N ALA A 948 -36.88 6.70 45.34
CA ALA A 948 -37.64 7.85 45.81
C ALA A 948 -36.77 9.11 45.65
N HIS A 949 -37.27 10.07 44.87
CA HIS A 949 -36.82 11.47 44.90
C HIS A 949 -37.06 12.08 46.30
N PRO A 950 -36.26 13.09 46.66
CA PRO A 950 -36.93 14.35 46.97
C PRO A 950 -36.28 15.59 46.38
N SER A 951 -37.17 16.53 46.15
CA SER A 951 -37.06 17.89 45.66
C SER A 951 -36.34 18.87 46.61
N SER A 952 -35.68 19.85 45.99
CA SER A 952 -35.53 21.27 46.36
C SER A 952 -35.61 21.73 47.83
N LYS A 953 -34.61 22.51 48.26
CA LYS A 953 -34.76 23.95 48.64
C LYS A 953 -33.44 24.63 49.06
N SER A 954 -33.18 25.76 48.39
CA SER A 954 -32.60 27.05 48.84
C SER A 954 -31.51 27.11 49.93
N LYS A 955 -30.33 27.64 49.52
CA LYS A 955 -29.60 28.88 49.96
C LYS A 955 -29.75 29.38 51.41
N PRO A 956 -28.71 30.03 52.01
CA PRO A 956 -27.86 31.07 51.42
C PRO A 956 -26.56 30.60 50.77
#